data_AF-A0A0C9T2M6-F1
#
_entry.id   AF-A0A0C9T2M6-F1
#
_cell.length_a   1.000
_cell.length_b   1.000
_cell.length_c   1.000
_cell.angle_alpha   90.00
_cell.angle_beta   90.00
_cell.angle_gamma   90.00
#
_symmetry.space_group_name_H-M   'P 1'
#
loop_
_entity.id
_entity.type
_entity.pdbx_description
1 polymer ?
#
loop_
_entity_poly.entity_id
_entity_poly.type
_entity_poly.pdbx_seq_one_letter_code
_entity_poly.pdbx_strand_id
1 'polypeptide(L)'
;IYQTLLAFGVIISPRGFARAVFKLNLSVLLVLSWIVLAVRDLAPLCTFHGSPVDDANGGVLWALITTLTVVGILTPLITPRQYVPVDPTNTKAPSPQQTASPLSILLFSWLDGLVWRATRVEHLPMEELPTLPDSSHASILARSAFSNIDPFVEGTVHPTKRRHIFWGLLRTYRTDYLLITISMVFQTVAALTSPLALNYLLKYLENGEDAEVRPWVWVILLFVAPGVNSILSQQYYRLSTRVMVHLEAVLTQLILQHALRIRMVAEPEGAVDSTPTPTPSTIPTATKLPSTDGDETNTPEGEESTLVESSVSINTGTTGTNVVPPAASDAKSKNLVGKMNNLISSDLKAIGEAAEFMQPFVLGPCLIIGCVVFLYIILGWSAFVGLAGMILQLPVPIWMAKMLQTTMRMVAKKRDSRVDASTETMTVVRMIKLFGWEAKMSALLDKKREEELEWVWKSRMYNMAINIVNFILPMLTMLLTFATYTMVLRRPLDAATMFTALTVFEILQDQGRRVFFFVPAVIKGKVSLDRIDDFISNTELLDVYTPESEASITLRSQETFDDIGFRSARFSWSVELDSGAVTPSKRRFRLNIEDELLFKRGKINLIVGPTGSGKTSMLMALLGEMHFMSYSPSSWFNLPRAGGVAYAAQESWVLSETIKNNIVFGATFDEERYKKVIHQCGLTRDLSLFDAGDDTEVGEKGLTLRFRGRTIIDDPSARAIYSSAEIIILDDVLSALDVHTSKWILEKCFLGDLVKGRTLIMVTHNVSLIGPHADFVVSLGIDARILAQGSFSEVLSHNDKLRRAVLENLKQVEKVDQEVDNNDPDEVKAVSDGKLVVEEESGIGHLSWASLKMYFAAFEGRWPTLFWSAIWSATFFECIVEVFRPWFLGQWATQYEDHTPEEVNVPYYVGGYAFLLVLMFFGFMVAQIIFFLGTVNSARTLHKRLIDNVLGTTMRWLDKTPTSRVITRCTQDISSVDSRIPEILSTLLEITVLIIVRFFAIIILTPIFGFMGLVVMGLG
;
A
#
# COMPACT_ATOMS: atom_id res chain seq x y z
N ILE A 1 -6.59 52.09 16.63
CA ILE A 1 -5.33 52.64 16.04
C ILE A 1 -4.53 51.56 15.30
N TYR A 2 -3.97 50.52 15.95
CA TYR A 2 -3.16 49.52 15.22
C TYR A 2 -3.98 48.71 14.20
N GLN A 3 -5.17 48.24 14.57
CA GLN A 3 -6.11 47.57 13.63
C GLN A 3 -6.51 48.46 12.44
N THR A 4 -6.73 49.76 12.67
CA THR A 4 -7.08 50.71 11.60
C THR A 4 -5.91 50.95 10.64
N LEU A 5 -4.67 50.95 11.13
CA LEU A 5 -3.47 50.99 10.28
C LEU A 5 -3.33 49.70 9.44
N LEU A 6 -3.57 48.53 10.03
CA LEU A 6 -3.56 47.26 9.31
C LEU A 6 -4.66 47.16 8.25
N ALA A 7 -5.88 47.64 8.56
CA ALA A 7 -6.98 47.72 7.60
C ALA A 7 -6.63 48.64 6.41
N PHE A 8 -6.00 49.78 6.67
CA PHE A 8 -5.49 50.68 5.63
C PHE A 8 -4.39 50.00 4.79
N GLY A 9 -3.50 49.22 5.42
CA GLY A 9 -2.50 48.38 4.75
C GLY A 9 -3.11 47.29 3.83
N VAL A 10 -4.23 46.67 4.23
CA VAL A 10 -4.98 45.72 3.38
C VAL A 10 -5.60 46.40 2.16
N ILE A 11 -5.96 47.68 2.25
CA ILE A 11 -6.53 48.46 1.13
C ILE A 11 -5.43 48.88 0.15
N ILE A 12 -4.30 49.37 0.65
CA ILE A 12 -3.20 49.93 -0.16
C ILE A 12 -2.29 48.86 -0.78
N SER A 13 -2.08 47.72 -0.09
CA SER A 13 -1.17 46.68 -0.60
C SER A 13 -1.65 46.09 -1.94
N PRO A 14 -0.76 45.95 -2.94
CA PRO A 14 -1.10 45.25 -4.17
C PRO A 14 -1.49 43.78 -3.90
N ARG A 15 -2.23 43.18 -4.85
CA ARG A 15 -2.67 41.78 -4.76
C ARG A 15 -1.44 40.85 -4.69
N GLY A 16 -1.30 40.12 -3.58
CA GLY A 16 -0.16 39.23 -3.36
C GLY A 16 0.12 38.97 -1.88
N PHE A 17 1.33 38.48 -1.58
CA PHE A 17 1.76 38.01 -0.25
C PHE A 17 1.57 39.06 0.86
N ALA A 18 2.01 40.31 0.64
CA ALA A 18 1.90 41.37 1.65
C ALA A 18 0.44 41.61 2.10
N ARG A 19 -0.51 41.61 1.15
CA ARG A 19 -1.94 41.78 1.45
C ARG A 19 -2.50 40.60 2.26
N ALA A 20 -2.04 39.39 1.99
CA ALA A 20 -2.41 38.20 2.75
C ALA A 20 -1.90 38.28 4.20
N VAL A 21 -0.66 38.72 4.41
CA VAL A 21 -0.08 38.92 5.76
C VAL A 21 -0.83 40.01 6.54
N PHE A 22 -1.11 41.17 5.93
CA PHE A 22 -1.90 42.22 6.58
C PHE A 22 -3.32 41.74 6.94
N LYS A 23 -3.98 40.98 6.05
CA LYS A 23 -5.32 40.41 6.31
C LYS A 23 -5.28 39.40 7.46
N LEU A 24 -4.26 38.55 7.52
CA LEU A 24 -4.10 37.55 8.59
C LEU A 24 -3.90 38.25 9.94
N ASN A 25 -2.95 39.18 10.02
CA ASN A 25 -2.66 39.92 11.25
C ASN A 25 -3.86 40.73 11.76
N LEU A 26 -4.58 41.39 10.85
CA LEU A 26 -5.83 42.08 11.18
C LEU A 26 -6.89 41.12 11.74
N SER A 27 -7.08 39.96 11.10
CA SER A 27 -8.07 38.96 11.54
C SER A 27 -7.72 38.41 12.93
N VAL A 28 -6.45 38.07 13.18
CA VAL A 28 -5.98 37.60 14.50
C VAL A 28 -6.23 38.65 15.59
N LEU A 29 -5.96 39.93 15.32
CA LEU A 29 -6.20 41.01 16.29
C LEU A 29 -7.69 41.28 16.55
N LEU A 30 -8.55 41.12 15.55
CA LEU A 30 -10.00 41.24 15.72
C LEU A 30 -10.54 40.09 16.57
N VAL A 31 -10.08 38.84 16.34
CA VAL A 31 -10.41 37.68 17.18
C VAL A 31 -9.91 37.88 18.62
N LEU A 32 -8.66 38.33 18.81
CA LEU A 32 -8.14 38.64 20.16
C LEU A 32 -8.96 39.73 20.87
N SER A 33 -9.40 40.77 20.15
CA SER A 33 -10.26 41.81 20.73
C SER A 33 -11.63 41.26 21.11
N TRP A 34 -12.18 40.34 20.30
CA TRP A 34 -13.43 39.65 20.61
C TRP A 34 -13.28 38.76 21.84
N ILE A 35 -12.17 38.03 21.99
CA ILE A 35 -11.88 37.22 23.18
C ILE A 35 -11.81 38.10 24.44
N VAL A 36 -11.14 39.25 24.38
CA VAL A 36 -11.07 40.19 25.53
C VAL A 36 -12.46 40.71 25.92
N LEU A 37 -13.28 41.10 24.93
CA LEU A 37 -14.67 41.52 25.19
C LEU A 37 -15.55 40.37 25.69
N ALA A 38 -15.37 39.15 25.19
CA ALA A 38 -16.08 37.98 25.66
C ALA A 38 -15.73 37.65 27.12
N VAL A 39 -14.45 37.68 27.49
CA VAL A 39 -14.01 37.46 28.88
C VAL A 39 -14.49 38.57 29.82
N ARG A 40 -14.54 39.82 29.36
CA ARG A 40 -14.92 40.95 30.21
C ARG A 40 -16.43 41.13 30.37
N ASP A 41 -17.22 40.88 29.32
CA ASP A 41 -18.64 41.27 29.27
C ASP A 41 -19.60 40.11 29.00
N LEU A 42 -19.16 39.00 28.37
CA LEU A 42 -19.99 37.78 28.21
C LEU A 42 -19.79 36.78 29.35
N ALA A 43 -18.55 36.58 29.83
CA ALA A 43 -18.27 35.62 30.90
C ALA A 43 -18.96 35.95 32.25
N PRO A 44 -19.12 37.23 32.67
CA PRO A 44 -19.91 37.55 33.86
C PRO A 44 -21.39 37.18 33.74
N LEU A 45 -21.97 37.24 32.53
CA LEU A 45 -23.38 36.84 32.29
C LEU A 45 -23.60 35.32 32.45
N CYS A 46 -22.53 34.52 32.38
CA CYS A 46 -22.57 33.09 32.64
C CYS A 46 -22.72 32.76 34.13
N THR A 47 -22.43 33.68 35.05
CA THR A 47 -22.57 33.48 36.50
C THR A 47 -23.81 34.17 37.07
N PHE A 48 -24.18 33.83 38.31
CA PHE A 48 -25.29 34.49 39.00
C PHE A 48 -24.90 35.84 39.60
N HIS A 49 -23.63 36.00 40.01
CA HIS A 49 -23.12 37.19 40.70
C HIS A 49 -22.28 38.14 39.83
N GLY A 50 -22.03 37.79 38.56
CA GLY A 50 -21.31 38.63 37.61
C GLY A 50 -22.21 39.64 36.90
N SER A 51 -21.75 40.89 36.82
CA SER A 51 -22.28 41.91 35.91
C SER A 51 -21.24 42.25 34.84
N PRO A 52 -21.62 42.63 33.60
CA PRO A 52 -20.67 43.13 32.62
C PRO A 52 -19.92 44.35 33.14
N VAL A 53 -18.63 44.49 32.81
CA VAL A 53 -17.85 45.66 33.27
C VAL A 53 -18.27 46.92 32.54
N ASP A 54 -18.65 46.80 31.27
CA ASP A 54 -19.13 47.90 30.44
C ASP A 54 -20.67 48.02 30.40
N ASP A 55 -21.39 47.49 31.40
CA ASP A 55 -22.87 47.53 31.44
C ASP A 55 -23.44 48.97 31.37
N ALA A 56 -22.67 49.95 31.84
CA ALA A 56 -22.96 51.39 31.71
C ALA A 56 -23.13 51.87 30.25
N ASN A 57 -22.62 51.13 29.26
CA ASN A 57 -22.76 51.44 27.84
C ASN A 57 -24.07 50.88 27.22
N GLY A 58 -24.84 50.08 27.97
CA GLY A 58 -26.18 49.59 27.58
C GLY A 58 -26.25 48.99 26.18
N GLY A 59 -27.13 49.52 25.32
CA GLY A 59 -27.31 49.04 23.95
C GLY A 59 -26.07 49.17 23.05
N VAL A 60 -25.13 50.07 23.37
CA VAL A 60 -23.89 50.25 22.59
C VAL A 60 -22.94 49.06 22.79
N LEU A 61 -22.94 48.43 23.98
CA LEU A 61 -22.17 47.21 24.26
C LEU A 61 -22.62 46.06 23.34
N TRP A 62 -23.93 45.83 23.23
CA TRP A 62 -24.48 44.79 22.36
C TRP A 62 -24.24 45.07 20.87
N ALA A 63 -24.30 46.33 20.44
CA ALA A 63 -23.94 46.73 19.08
C ALA A 63 -22.45 46.48 18.78
N LEU A 64 -21.56 46.77 19.76
CA LEU A 64 -20.12 46.51 19.66
C LEU A 64 -19.82 45.01 19.56
N ILE A 65 -20.39 44.20 20.45
CA ILE A 65 -20.24 42.73 20.46
C ILE A 65 -20.74 42.14 19.13
N THR A 66 -21.91 42.57 18.66
CA THR A 66 -22.50 42.10 17.38
C THR A 66 -21.59 42.45 16.20
N THR A 67 -21.18 43.71 16.09
CA THR A 67 -20.31 44.20 15.01
C THR A 67 -18.98 43.46 15.00
N LEU A 68 -18.36 43.26 16.17
CA LEU A 68 -17.08 42.57 16.28
C LEU A 68 -17.20 41.07 16.04
N THR A 69 -18.34 40.44 16.37
CA THR A 69 -18.60 39.04 16.02
C THR A 69 -18.72 38.86 14.50
N VAL A 70 -19.43 39.78 13.82
CA VAL A 70 -19.56 39.77 12.35
C VAL A 70 -18.22 40.03 11.65
N VAL A 71 -17.49 41.06 12.06
CA VAL A 71 -16.24 41.49 11.39
C VAL A 71 -15.03 40.66 11.81
N GLY A 72 -14.97 40.19 13.06
CA GLY A 72 -13.84 39.45 13.62
C GLY A 72 -13.93 37.93 13.49
N ILE A 73 -15.14 37.35 13.51
CA ILE A 73 -15.32 35.89 13.41
C ILE A 73 -15.97 35.50 12.09
N LEU A 74 -17.20 35.93 11.82
CA LEU A 74 -17.97 35.44 10.66
C LEU A 74 -17.32 35.80 9.32
N THR A 75 -16.91 37.07 9.15
CA THR A 75 -16.34 37.55 7.88
C THR A 75 -15.02 36.83 7.53
N PRO A 76 -14.02 36.69 8.43
CA PRO A 76 -12.81 35.93 8.13
C PRO A 76 -13.06 34.44 7.86
N LEU A 77 -14.06 33.82 8.51
CA LEU A 77 -14.38 32.41 8.35
C LEU A 77 -15.05 32.10 7.00
N ILE A 78 -15.91 33.01 6.51
CA ILE A 78 -16.69 32.84 5.28
C ILE A 78 -15.93 33.35 4.04
N THR A 79 -15.04 34.34 4.17
CA THR A 79 -14.34 34.92 3.01
C THR A 79 -13.43 33.87 2.34
N PRO A 80 -13.53 33.65 1.00
CA PRO A 80 -12.65 32.74 0.28
C PRO A 80 -11.17 33.15 0.35
N ARG A 81 -10.29 32.17 0.21
CA ARG A 81 -8.84 32.38 0.20
C ARG A 81 -8.40 32.84 -1.19
N GLN A 82 -7.47 33.80 -1.23
CA GLN A 82 -6.85 34.18 -2.49
C GLN A 82 -5.83 33.11 -2.88
N TYR A 83 -6.00 32.53 -4.07
CA TYR A 83 -5.04 31.61 -4.65
C TYR A 83 -3.68 32.30 -4.85
N VAL A 84 -2.61 31.60 -4.46
CA VAL A 84 -1.21 31.96 -4.68
C VAL A 84 -0.51 30.70 -5.20
N PRO A 85 -0.02 30.68 -6.45
CA PRO A 85 0.63 29.50 -7.01
C PRO A 85 1.94 29.19 -6.28
N VAL A 86 2.22 27.91 -6.07
CA VAL A 86 3.45 27.44 -5.39
C VAL A 86 4.67 27.58 -6.31
N ASP A 87 4.51 27.27 -7.60
CA ASP A 87 5.50 27.55 -8.64
C ASP A 87 4.94 28.60 -9.61
N PRO A 88 5.47 29.84 -9.62
CA PRO A 88 4.97 30.89 -10.50
C PRO A 88 5.35 30.69 -11.98
N THR A 89 6.21 29.70 -12.30
CA THR A 89 6.63 29.43 -13.69
C THR A 89 5.66 28.50 -14.44
N ASN A 90 4.86 27.71 -13.73
CA ASN A 90 3.93 26.74 -14.31
C ASN A 90 2.58 26.76 -13.57
N THR A 91 1.79 27.80 -13.83
CA THR A 91 0.49 28.02 -13.17
C THR A 91 -0.60 27.12 -13.74
N LYS A 92 -1.18 26.27 -12.90
CA LYS A 92 -2.33 25.41 -13.26
C LYS A 92 -3.66 25.98 -12.76
N ALA A 93 -4.76 25.36 -13.20
CA ALA A 93 -6.10 25.67 -12.71
C ALA A 93 -6.21 25.35 -11.20
N PRO A 94 -6.55 26.33 -10.34
CA PRO A 94 -6.53 26.16 -8.89
C PRO A 94 -7.60 25.18 -8.44
N SER A 95 -7.26 24.30 -7.49
CA SER A 95 -8.24 23.38 -6.94
C SER A 95 -9.27 24.11 -6.07
N PRO A 96 -10.52 23.64 -5.97
CA PRO A 96 -11.54 24.27 -5.13
C PRO A 96 -11.11 24.40 -3.65
N GLN A 97 -10.27 23.46 -3.17
CA GLN A 97 -9.70 23.49 -1.83
C GLN A 97 -8.76 24.68 -1.59
N GLN A 98 -8.02 25.15 -2.60
CA GLN A 98 -7.08 26.27 -2.48
C GLN A 98 -7.80 27.63 -2.42
N THR A 99 -8.98 27.75 -3.02
CA THR A 99 -9.82 28.95 -3.02
C THR A 99 -10.88 28.96 -1.91
N ALA A 100 -11.21 27.79 -1.35
CA ALA A 100 -12.18 27.63 -0.28
C ALA A 100 -11.93 28.54 0.95
N SER A 101 -13.03 28.94 1.59
CA SER A 101 -12.98 29.70 2.85
C SER A 101 -12.54 28.81 4.02
N PRO A 102 -12.02 29.38 5.13
CA PRO A 102 -11.69 28.61 6.33
C PRO A 102 -12.85 27.76 6.84
N LEU A 103 -14.09 28.27 6.83
CA LEU A 103 -15.29 27.52 7.21
C LEU A 103 -15.52 26.33 6.28
N SER A 104 -15.37 26.53 4.97
CA SER A 104 -15.57 25.48 3.97
C SER A 104 -14.51 24.38 4.06
N ILE A 105 -13.25 24.72 4.37
CA ILE A 105 -12.20 23.72 4.66
C ILE A 105 -12.48 22.97 5.97
N LEU A 106 -13.08 23.64 6.96
CA LEU A 106 -13.41 23.07 8.26
C LEU A 106 -14.59 22.08 8.19
N LEU A 107 -15.61 22.40 7.39
CA LEU A 107 -16.83 21.58 7.18
C LEU A 107 -16.83 20.74 5.90
N PHE A 108 -15.74 20.78 5.10
CA PHE A 108 -15.59 20.10 3.80
C PHE A 108 -16.56 20.54 2.68
N SER A 109 -17.31 21.63 2.85
CA SER A 109 -18.38 22.04 1.92
C SER A 109 -17.93 22.42 0.49
N TRP A 110 -16.63 22.52 0.25
CA TRP A 110 -16.06 22.66 -1.09
C TRP A 110 -16.21 21.40 -1.95
N LEU A 111 -16.58 20.26 -1.35
CA LEU A 111 -16.93 19.01 -2.03
C LEU A 111 -18.43 18.85 -2.29
N ASP A 112 -19.31 19.63 -1.66
CA ASP A 112 -20.77 19.42 -1.72
C ASP A 112 -21.32 19.41 -3.15
N GLY A 113 -20.82 20.31 -4.00
CA GLY A 113 -21.20 20.38 -5.42
C GLY A 113 -20.75 19.16 -6.23
N LEU A 114 -19.66 18.49 -5.85
CA LEU A 114 -19.20 17.24 -6.46
C LEU A 114 -20.06 16.06 -5.98
N VAL A 115 -20.31 15.98 -4.66
CA VAL A 115 -21.14 14.92 -4.06
C VAL A 115 -22.57 14.98 -4.63
N TRP A 116 -23.16 16.16 -4.75
CA TRP A 116 -24.50 16.36 -5.31
C TRP A 116 -24.58 16.18 -6.83
N ARG A 117 -23.44 16.22 -7.54
CA ARG A 117 -23.35 15.81 -8.95
C ARG A 117 -23.24 14.28 -9.05
N ALA A 118 -22.42 13.66 -8.20
CA ALA A 118 -22.23 12.22 -8.14
C ALA A 118 -23.53 11.45 -7.77
N THR A 119 -24.48 12.06 -7.06
CA THR A 119 -25.81 11.45 -6.82
C THR A 119 -26.76 11.50 -8.03
N ARG A 120 -26.41 12.25 -9.10
CA ARG A 120 -27.25 12.46 -10.29
C ARG A 120 -26.74 11.77 -11.55
N VAL A 121 -25.50 11.27 -11.54
CA VAL A 121 -24.84 10.65 -12.70
C VAL A 121 -24.48 9.21 -12.34
N GLU A 122 -24.72 8.25 -13.24
CA GLU A 122 -24.50 6.82 -12.97
C GLU A 122 -23.02 6.44 -12.78
N HIS A 123 -22.12 7.21 -13.38
CA HIS A 123 -20.67 7.11 -13.22
C HIS A 123 -20.05 8.50 -13.31
N LEU A 124 -19.23 8.88 -12.33
CA LEU A 124 -18.48 10.13 -12.34
C LEU A 124 -17.12 9.88 -13.04
N PRO A 125 -16.89 10.39 -14.26
CA PRO A 125 -15.64 10.13 -14.98
C PRO A 125 -14.46 10.82 -14.30
N MET A 126 -13.27 10.25 -14.44
CA MET A 126 -12.05 10.73 -13.76
C MET A 126 -11.70 12.19 -14.12
N GLU A 127 -12.09 12.64 -15.32
CA GLU A 127 -11.90 14.02 -15.81
C GLU A 127 -12.75 15.08 -15.08
N GLU A 128 -13.87 14.68 -14.47
CA GLU A 128 -14.72 15.59 -13.68
C GLU A 128 -14.27 15.74 -12.22
N LEU A 129 -13.27 14.97 -11.78
CA LEU A 129 -12.70 15.11 -10.44
C LEU A 129 -11.90 16.42 -10.31
N PRO A 130 -11.95 17.09 -9.15
CA PRO A 130 -11.20 18.32 -8.93
C PRO A 130 -9.70 18.08 -9.07
N THR A 131 -9.00 18.99 -9.75
CA THR A 131 -7.55 18.96 -9.89
C THR A 131 -6.86 18.89 -8.52
N LEU A 132 -5.75 18.15 -8.45
CA LEU A 132 -4.92 18.12 -7.24
C LEU A 132 -4.40 19.53 -6.92
N PRO A 133 -4.37 19.95 -5.63
CA PRO A 133 -3.72 21.20 -5.23
C PRO A 133 -2.25 21.20 -5.67
N ASP A 134 -1.69 22.34 -6.11
CA ASP A 134 -0.32 22.38 -6.67
C ASP A 134 0.72 21.79 -5.71
N SER A 135 0.59 22.08 -4.41
CA SER A 135 1.47 21.56 -3.35
C SER A 135 1.49 20.03 -3.24
N SER A 136 0.51 19.35 -3.83
CA SER A 136 0.33 17.90 -3.80
C SER A 136 0.73 17.22 -5.11
N HIS A 137 1.22 17.96 -6.11
CA HIS A 137 1.76 17.35 -7.33
C HIS A 137 3.09 16.66 -7.05
N ALA A 138 3.23 15.45 -7.57
CA ALA A 138 4.38 14.57 -7.34
C ALA A 138 5.74 15.22 -7.72
N SER A 139 5.79 16.07 -8.75
CA SER A 139 7.02 16.80 -9.12
C SER A 139 7.45 17.84 -8.07
N ILE A 140 6.50 18.55 -7.46
CA ILE A 140 6.74 19.55 -6.42
C ILE A 140 7.07 18.86 -5.09
N LEU A 141 6.35 17.78 -4.76
CA LEU A 141 6.64 16.94 -3.61
C LEU A 141 8.07 16.38 -3.69
N ALA A 142 8.45 15.72 -4.80
CA ALA A 142 9.80 15.22 -5.04
C ALA A 142 10.88 16.31 -4.84
N ARG A 143 10.75 17.47 -5.50
CA ARG A 143 11.69 18.60 -5.37
C ARG A 143 11.87 19.05 -3.91
N SER A 144 10.78 19.09 -3.14
CA SER A 144 10.83 19.52 -1.73
C SER A 144 11.36 18.45 -0.77
N ALA A 145 11.09 17.19 -1.06
CA ALA A 145 11.35 16.06 -0.17
C ALA A 145 12.74 15.45 -0.39
N PHE A 146 13.15 15.25 -1.65
CA PHE A 146 14.43 14.61 -1.98
C PHE A 146 15.63 15.37 -1.42
N SER A 147 15.58 16.71 -1.34
CA SER A 147 16.58 17.54 -0.66
C SER A 147 16.85 17.16 0.81
N ASN A 148 15.97 16.40 1.46
CA ASN A 148 16.11 15.93 2.84
C ASN A 148 16.22 14.39 2.96
N ILE A 149 16.07 13.65 1.85
CA ILE A 149 15.76 12.21 1.85
C ILE A 149 16.62 11.41 0.86
N ASP A 150 16.80 11.87 -0.38
CA ASP A 150 17.65 11.17 -1.36
C ASP A 150 19.12 11.42 -1.00
N PRO A 151 19.94 10.39 -0.74
CA PRO A 151 21.38 10.59 -0.54
C PRO A 151 22.13 11.02 -1.82
N PHE A 152 21.49 10.94 -3.00
CA PHE A 152 22.08 11.22 -4.33
C PHE A 152 21.40 12.40 -5.06
N VAL A 153 20.99 13.45 -4.35
CA VAL A 153 20.41 14.68 -4.95
C VAL A 153 21.36 15.26 -6.01
N GLU A 154 20.78 15.64 -7.16
CA GLU A 154 21.49 16.28 -8.28
C GLU A 154 22.38 17.44 -7.80
N GLY A 155 23.70 17.31 -8.00
CA GLY A 155 24.68 18.35 -7.73
C GLY A 155 25.42 18.28 -6.38
N THR A 156 25.13 17.32 -5.50
CA THR A 156 25.91 17.14 -4.25
C THR A 156 26.80 15.88 -4.28
N VAL A 157 28.09 16.08 -4.57
CA VAL A 157 29.17 15.05 -4.67
C VAL A 157 29.51 14.37 -3.32
N HIS A 158 28.91 14.82 -2.22
CA HIS A 158 29.17 14.26 -0.89
C HIS A 158 27.91 13.68 -0.28
N PRO A 159 27.88 12.37 0.05
CA PRO A 159 26.76 11.79 0.79
C PRO A 159 26.67 12.48 2.15
N THR A 160 25.66 13.32 2.34
CA THR A 160 25.41 13.95 3.64
C THR A 160 25.26 12.85 4.69
N LYS A 161 25.78 13.07 5.91
CA LYS A 161 25.86 12.06 6.99
C LYS A 161 24.59 11.19 7.01
N ARG A 162 24.73 9.91 6.61
CA ARG A 162 23.63 8.94 6.47
C ARG A 162 22.74 8.99 7.73
N ARG A 163 21.58 9.61 7.63
CA ARG A 163 20.54 9.66 8.65
C ARG A 163 19.38 8.82 8.13
N HIS A 164 18.87 7.93 8.97
CA HIS A 164 17.73 7.10 8.65
C HIS A 164 16.58 7.94 8.08
N ILE A 165 16.01 7.48 6.97
CA ILE A 165 15.02 8.19 6.14
C ILE A 165 13.85 8.80 6.95
N PHE A 166 13.46 8.17 8.05
CA PHE A 166 12.49 8.68 9.03
C PHE A 166 12.70 10.15 9.41
N TRP A 167 13.95 10.55 9.70
CA TRP A 167 14.25 11.91 10.16
C TRP A 167 14.19 12.94 9.01
N GLY A 168 14.44 12.51 7.76
CA GLY A 168 14.23 13.31 6.56
C GLY A 168 12.74 13.57 6.29
N LEU A 169 11.91 12.53 6.40
CA LEU A 169 10.46 12.62 6.27
C LEU A 169 9.84 13.52 7.35
N LEU A 170 10.21 13.33 8.63
CA LEU A 170 9.72 14.15 9.74
C LEU A 170 10.14 15.63 9.61
N ARG A 171 11.34 15.91 9.10
CA ARG A 171 11.80 17.28 8.83
C ARG A 171 11.01 17.95 7.70
N THR A 172 10.64 17.17 6.67
CA THR A 172 9.90 17.65 5.50
C THR A 172 8.47 18.06 5.90
N TYR A 173 7.73 17.20 6.59
CA TYR A 173 6.33 17.44 6.99
C TYR A 173 6.15 18.06 8.39
N ARG A 174 7.20 18.69 8.94
CA ARG A 174 7.22 19.23 10.32
C ARG A 174 6.06 20.19 10.64
N THR A 175 5.56 20.93 9.65
CA THR A 175 4.45 21.88 9.80
C THR A 175 3.10 21.19 9.96
N ASP A 176 2.86 20.12 9.20
CA ASP A 176 1.63 19.35 9.28
C ASP A 176 1.58 18.55 10.59
N TYR A 177 2.70 17.94 11.01
CA TYR A 177 2.80 17.28 12.32
C TYR A 177 2.62 18.25 13.49
N LEU A 178 3.17 19.48 13.43
CA LEU A 178 2.94 20.49 14.46
C LEU A 178 1.45 20.89 14.56
N LEU A 179 0.77 21.04 13.42
CA LEU A 179 -0.67 21.33 13.39
C LEU A 179 -1.50 20.16 13.93
N ILE A 180 -1.14 18.92 13.61
CA ILE A 180 -1.74 17.70 14.15
C ILE A 180 -1.62 17.67 15.69
N THR A 181 -0.44 17.90 16.24
CA THR A 181 -0.21 17.94 17.69
C THR A 181 -1.06 19.01 18.38
N ILE A 182 -1.16 20.21 17.80
CA ILE A 182 -2.04 21.27 18.32
C ILE A 182 -3.50 20.83 18.30
N SER A 183 -3.97 20.24 17.20
CA SER A 183 -5.34 19.74 17.09
C SER A 183 -5.66 18.66 18.14
N MET A 184 -4.75 17.72 18.40
CA MET A 184 -4.91 16.67 19.44
C MET A 184 -5.01 17.25 20.86
N VAL A 185 -4.23 18.28 21.18
CA VAL A 185 -4.28 18.94 22.50
C VAL A 185 -5.64 19.63 22.71
N PHE A 186 -6.13 20.39 21.72
CA PHE A 186 -7.47 20.99 21.80
C PHE A 186 -8.58 19.94 21.80
N GLN A 187 -8.40 18.82 21.08
CA GLN A 187 -9.34 17.70 21.08
C GLN A 187 -9.46 17.07 22.49
N THR A 188 -8.34 16.93 23.20
CA THR A 188 -8.31 16.44 24.59
C THR A 188 -9.17 17.31 25.51
N VAL A 189 -9.03 18.64 25.39
CA VAL A 189 -9.82 19.60 26.18
C VAL A 189 -11.31 19.47 25.83
N ALA A 190 -11.67 19.45 24.54
CA ALA A 190 -13.06 19.33 24.10
C ALA A 190 -13.72 18.02 24.56
N ALA A 191 -12.98 16.90 24.55
CA ALA A 191 -13.45 15.61 25.03
C ALA A 191 -13.79 15.63 26.53
N LEU A 192 -12.89 16.14 27.38
CA LEU A 192 -13.09 16.21 28.83
C LEU A 192 -14.10 17.28 29.26
N THR A 193 -14.37 18.26 28.40
CA THR A 193 -15.36 19.31 28.65
C THR A 193 -16.79 18.77 28.72
N SER A 194 -17.12 17.68 28.02
CA SER A 194 -18.49 17.12 28.01
C SER A 194 -18.85 16.43 29.34
N PRO A 195 -18.02 15.55 29.92
CA PRO A 195 -18.23 15.03 31.29
C PRO A 195 -18.25 16.13 32.37
N LEU A 196 -17.41 17.17 32.23
CA LEU A 196 -17.40 18.33 33.14
C LEU A 196 -18.76 19.04 33.14
N ALA A 197 -19.30 19.34 31.96
CA ALA A 197 -20.59 20.00 31.80
C ALA A 197 -21.75 19.14 32.32
N LEU A 198 -21.70 17.82 32.11
CA LEU A 198 -22.68 16.88 32.65
C LEU A 198 -22.66 16.87 34.19
N ASN A 199 -21.48 16.92 34.82
CA ASN A 199 -21.35 16.89 36.28
C ASN A 199 -21.97 18.12 36.94
N TYR A 200 -21.67 19.32 36.44
CA TYR A 200 -22.23 20.54 36.99
C TYR A 200 -23.72 20.73 36.68
N LEU A 201 -24.19 20.25 35.51
CA LEU A 201 -25.62 20.29 35.19
C LEU A 201 -26.43 19.36 36.10
N LEU A 202 -25.97 18.13 36.32
CA LEU A 202 -26.67 17.18 37.21
C LEU A 202 -26.62 17.65 38.68
N LYS A 203 -25.47 18.13 39.18
CA LYS A 203 -25.36 18.70 40.54
C LYS A 203 -26.26 19.91 40.77
N TYR A 204 -26.49 20.73 39.74
CA TYR A 204 -27.43 21.83 39.80
C TYR A 204 -28.88 21.34 39.91
N LEU A 205 -29.24 20.32 39.14
CA LEU A 205 -30.58 19.71 39.20
C LEU A 205 -30.85 18.98 40.53
N GLU A 206 -29.81 18.40 41.14
CA GLU A 206 -29.87 17.74 42.44
C GLU A 206 -29.99 18.73 43.61
N ASN A 207 -29.17 19.80 43.65
CA ASN A 207 -29.03 20.64 44.85
C ASN A 207 -29.60 22.07 44.73
N GLY A 208 -29.99 22.53 43.54
CA GLY A 208 -30.80 23.74 43.31
C GLY A 208 -30.18 25.14 43.57
N GLU A 209 -29.41 25.32 44.65
CA GLU A 209 -29.23 26.65 45.27
C GLU A 209 -27.78 27.18 45.33
N ASP A 210 -26.74 26.33 45.33
CA ASP A 210 -25.32 26.73 45.55
C ASP A 210 -24.46 26.90 44.26
N ALA A 211 -25.07 27.10 43.09
CA ALA A 211 -24.31 27.15 41.83
C ALA A 211 -23.82 28.56 41.44
N GLU A 212 -22.51 28.73 41.27
CA GLU A 212 -21.92 29.98 40.76
C GLU A 212 -22.29 30.26 39.28
N VAL A 213 -22.42 29.19 38.47
CA VAL A 213 -22.60 29.24 37.00
C VAL A 213 -24.03 28.85 36.63
N ARG A 214 -24.64 29.59 35.70
CA ARG A 214 -26.02 29.39 35.25
C ARG A 214 -26.19 28.09 34.43
N PRO A 215 -27.30 27.34 34.56
CA PRO A 215 -27.45 26.01 33.96
C PRO A 215 -27.39 25.99 32.43
N TRP A 216 -27.89 27.05 31.78
CA TRP A 216 -27.91 27.16 30.32
C TRP A 216 -26.49 27.14 29.71
N VAL A 217 -25.47 27.56 30.47
CA VAL A 217 -24.07 27.52 30.05
C VAL A 217 -23.63 26.07 29.87
N TRP A 218 -23.92 25.21 30.84
CA TRP A 218 -23.60 23.79 30.79
C TRP A 218 -24.39 23.05 29.70
N VAL A 219 -25.66 23.42 29.49
CA VAL A 219 -26.48 22.87 28.39
C VAL A 219 -25.91 23.23 27.02
N ILE A 220 -25.51 24.49 26.78
CA ILE A 220 -24.83 24.88 25.54
C ILE A 220 -23.50 24.14 25.40
N LEU A 221 -22.75 24.00 26.50
CA LEU A 221 -21.44 23.34 26.48
C LEU A 221 -21.54 21.84 26.15
N LEU A 222 -22.59 21.15 26.60
CA LEU A 222 -22.92 19.77 26.22
C LEU A 222 -23.22 19.60 24.73
N PHE A 223 -23.70 20.64 24.04
CA PHE A 223 -23.90 20.62 22.59
C PHE A 223 -22.62 21.02 21.82
N VAL A 224 -21.96 22.09 22.25
CA VAL A 224 -20.79 22.67 21.55
C VAL A 224 -19.55 21.80 21.69
N ALA A 225 -19.27 21.22 22.87
CA ALA A 225 -18.04 20.47 23.09
C ALA A 225 -17.93 19.19 22.23
N PRO A 226 -18.98 18.34 22.08
CA PRO A 226 -18.95 17.23 21.12
C PRO A 226 -18.81 17.69 19.67
N GLY A 227 -19.46 18.80 19.29
CA GLY A 227 -19.34 19.38 17.94
C GLY A 227 -17.91 19.81 17.63
N VAL A 228 -17.27 20.54 18.54
CA VAL A 228 -15.87 20.97 18.42
C VAL A 228 -14.91 19.76 18.43
N ASN A 229 -15.14 18.77 19.30
CA ASN A 229 -14.36 17.52 19.31
C ASN A 229 -14.46 16.78 17.95
N SER A 230 -15.67 16.67 17.40
CA SER A 230 -15.89 16.06 16.08
C SER A 230 -15.15 16.83 14.96
N ILE A 231 -15.30 18.15 14.92
CA ILE A 231 -14.59 19.02 13.96
C ILE A 231 -13.07 18.83 14.06
N LEU A 232 -12.51 18.88 15.28
CA LEU A 232 -11.06 18.71 15.50
C LEU A 232 -10.59 17.32 15.07
N SER A 233 -11.37 16.27 15.36
CA SER A 233 -11.11 14.90 14.92
C SER A 233 -11.08 14.78 13.40
N GLN A 234 -12.05 15.37 12.68
CA GLN A 234 -12.08 15.35 11.22
C GLN A 234 -10.94 16.18 10.59
N GLN A 235 -10.55 17.28 11.22
CA GLN A 235 -9.37 18.05 10.78
C GLN A 235 -8.06 17.29 11.03
N TYR A 236 -7.95 16.53 12.13
CA TYR A 236 -6.85 15.60 12.35
C TYR A 236 -6.79 14.55 11.24
N TYR A 237 -7.89 13.84 10.96
CA TYR A 237 -7.92 12.84 9.88
C TYR A 237 -7.54 13.44 8.53
N ARG A 238 -8.08 14.61 8.16
CA ARG A 238 -7.71 15.31 6.90
C ARG A 238 -6.20 15.61 6.80
N LEU A 239 -5.56 16.00 7.90
CA LEU A 239 -4.12 16.28 7.92
C LEU A 239 -3.30 14.98 7.89
N SER A 240 -3.72 13.97 8.66
CA SER A 240 -3.13 12.63 8.69
C SER A 240 -3.13 11.99 7.30
N THR A 241 -4.30 11.88 6.66
CA THR A 241 -4.46 11.31 5.32
C THR A 241 -3.68 12.09 4.26
N ARG A 242 -3.58 13.42 4.37
CA ARG A 242 -2.74 14.23 3.46
C ARG A 242 -1.27 13.83 3.58
N VAL A 243 -0.74 13.74 4.80
CA VAL A 243 0.64 13.32 5.04
C VAL A 243 0.85 11.87 4.56
N MET A 244 -0.08 10.96 4.83
CA MET A 244 -0.06 9.58 4.36
C MET A 244 0.11 9.50 2.83
N VAL A 245 -0.80 10.12 2.06
CA VAL A 245 -0.76 10.12 0.58
C VAL A 245 0.50 10.82 0.05
N HIS A 246 0.99 11.87 0.70
CA HIS A 246 2.23 12.55 0.33
C HIS A 246 3.48 11.70 0.60
N LEU A 247 3.50 10.93 1.71
CA LEU A 247 4.55 9.95 2.00
C LEU A 247 4.54 8.82 0.96
N GLU A 248 3.37 8.27 0.65
CA GLU A 248 3.21 7.21 -0.35
C GLU A 248 3.72 7.65 -1.73
N ALA A 249 3.34 8.85 -2.18
CA ALA A 249 3.79 9.41 -3.46
C ALA A 249 5.31 9.63 -3.49
N VAL A 250 5.89 10.29 -2.48
CA VAL A 250 7.34 10.58 -2.42
C VAL A 250 8.17 9.30 -2.36
N LEU A 251 7.77 8.33 -1.53
CA LEU A 251 8.50 7.05 -1.42
C LEU A 251 8.36 6.21 -2.70
N THR A 252 7.21 6.22 -3.36
CA THR A 252 7.03 5.56 -4.67
C THR A 252 7.98 6.16 -5.72
N GLN A 253 8.03 7.49 -5.82
CA GLN A 253 8.96 8.17 -6.73
C GLN A 253 10.43 7.89 -6.40
N LEU A 254 10.78 7.88 -5.11
CA LEU A 254 12.13 7.59 -4.64
C LEU A 254 12.55 6.16 -5.02
N ILE A 255 11.68 5.16 -4.77
CA ILE A 255 11.92 3.76 -5.15
C ILE A 255 12.06 3.62 -6.67
N LEU A 256 11.20 4.28 -7.46
CA LEU A 256 11.24 4.22 -8.93
C LEU A 256 12.49 4.90 -9.50
N GLN A 257 12.86 6.08 -9.03
CA GLN A 257 14.09 6.76 -9.46
C GLN A 257 15.34 5.99 -9.05
N HIS A 258 15.34 5.42 -7.84
CA HIS A 258 16.44 4.57 -7.38
C HIS A 258 16.54 3.29 -8.20
N ALA A 259 15.41 2.66 -8.57
CA ALA A 259 15.39 1.49 -9.44
C ALA A 259 15.98 1.75 -10.83
N LEU A 260 15.91 2.98 -11.36
CA LEU A 260 16.58 3.39 -12.60
C LEU A 260 18.10 3.61 -12.43
N ARG A 261 18.62 3.65 -11.20
CA ARG A 261 20.05 3.76 -10.87
C ARG A 261 20.69 2.40 -10.49
N ILE A 262 19.88 1.41 -10.11
CA ILE A 262 20.33 0.07 -9.69
C ILE A 262 20.85 -0.74 -10.88
N ARG A 263 21.92 -1.50 -10.65
CA ARG A 263 22.44 -2.49 -11.60
C ARG A 263 21.69 -3.82 -11.48
N MET A 264 21.22 -4.37 -12.60
CA MET A 264 20.60 -5.71 -12.65
C MET A 264 21.67 -6.80 -12.66
N VAL A 265 22.04 -7.33 -11.48
CA VAL A 265 22.98 -8.45 -11.36
C VAL A 265 22.29 -9.78 -11.67
N ALA A 266 22.57 -10.34 -12.84
CA ALA A 266 22.21 -11.71 -13.19
C ALA A 266 23.26 -12.69 -12.63
N GLU A 267 23.09 -13.15 -11.39
CA GLU A 267 23.90 -14.26 -10.88
C GLU A 267 23.52 -15.58 -11.57
N PRO A 268 24.49 -16.42 -12.00
CA PRO A 268 24.20 -17.73 -12.55
C PRO A 268 23.59 -18.67 -11.50
N GLU A 269 22.70 -19.55 -11.95
CA GLU A 269 21.85 -20.37 -11.09
C GLU A 269 22.66 -21.37 -10.24
N GLY A 270 22.47 -21.32 -8.92
CA GLY A 270 23.16 -22.24 -7.99
C GLY A 270 23.45 -21.66 -6.60
N ALA A 271 22.45 -21.08 -5.93
CA ALA A 271 22.58 -20.62 -4.55
C ALA A 271 21.44 -21.17 -3.68
N VAL A 272 21.76 -22.19 -2.88
CA VAL A 272 20.96 -22.59 -1.72
C VAL A 272 21.58 -21.89 -0.51
N ASP A 273 20.80 -21.10 0.23
CA ASP A 273 21.30 -20.36 1.38
C ASP A 273 21.75 -21.31 2.50
N SER A 274 23.05 -21.33 2.77
CA SER A 274 23.58 -21.86 4.03
C SER A 274 23.37 -20.81 5.12
N THR A 275 22.47 -21.10 6.06
CA THR A 275 22.21 -20.29 7.27
C THR A 275 23.51 -19.93 8.00
N PRO A 276 23.69 -18.67 8.46
CA PRO A 276 24.89 -18.28 9.18
C PRO A 276 24.94 -18.90 10.57
N THR A 277 25.96 -19.73 10.81
CA THR A 277 26.35 -20.19 12.15
C THR A 277 26.83 -18.99 12.98
N PRO A 278 26.38 -18.80 14.23
CA PRO A 278 26.83 -17.69 15.05
C PRO A 278 28.29 -17.90 15.50
N THR A 279 29.17 -16.97 15.15
CA THR A 279 30.55 -16.92 15.67
C THR A 279 30.54 -16.37 17.10
N PRO A 280 31.19 -17.02 18.08
CA PRO A 280 31.17 -16.56 19.47
C PRO A 280 31.98 -15.27 19.65
N SER A 281 31.39 -14.30 20.36
CA SER A 281 32.04 -13.05 20.74
C SER A 281 33.16 -13.25 21.75
N THR A 282 34.25 -12.52 21.59
CA THR A 282 35.44 -12.51 22.45
C THR A 282 35.14 -12.12 23.91
N ILE A 283 35.79 -12.85 24.82
CA ILE A 283 35.77 -12.63 26.27
C ILE A 283 36.67 -11.43 26.64
N PRO A 284 36.26 -10.51 27.55
CA PRO A 284 37.18 -9.62 28.24
C PRO A 284 37.87 -10.34 29.42
N THR A 285 39.19 -10.24 29.49
CA THR A 285 40.05 -10.93 30.46
C THR A 285 39.79 -10.54 31.92
N ALA A 286 39.48 -11.53 32.78
CA ALA A 286 39.60 -11.40 34.24
C ALA A 286 39.94 -12.73 34.94
N THR A 287 41.23 -12.91 35.21
CA THR A 287 41.80 -13.48 36.45
C THR A 287 41.27 -14.82 37.04
N LYS A 288 41.86 -15.92 36.55
CA LYS A 288 42.57 -16.99 37.31
C LYS A 288 41.92 -17.75 38.51
N LEU A 289 42.10 -19.08 38.39
CA LEU A 289 42.43 -20.11 39.40
C LEU A 289 41.26 -20.85 40.13
N PRO A 290 41.45 -22.14 40.50
CA PRO A 290 40.45 -23.17 40.16
C PRO A 290 40.18 -24.20 41.30
N SER A 291 39.50 -25.31 40.94
CA SER A 291 39.64 -26.67 41.51
C SER A 291 39.18 -26.88 42.98
N THR A 292 38.70 -28.05 43.42
CA THR A 292 38.24 -29.33 42.82
C THR A 292 37.55 -30.12 43.94
N ASP A 293 36.56 -30.95 43.59
CA ASP A 293 36.24 -32.30 44.13
C ASP A 293 36.21 -32.55 45.66
N GLY A 294 35.30 -33.37 46.21
CA GLY A 294 34.23 -34.20 45.64
C GLY A 294 33.64 -35.12 46.73
N ASP A 295 32.47 -35.72 46.46
CA ASP A 295 31.79 -36.84 47.17
C ASP A 295 31.60 -36.75 48.71
N GLU A 296 30.42 -37.00 49.28
CA GLU A 296 29.76 -38.31 49.31
C GLU A 296 28.21 -38.27 49.35
N THR A 297 27.63 -39.45 49.16
CA THR A 297 26.21 -39.76 48.87
C THR A 297 25.30 -39.92 50.10
N ASN A 298 24.01 -39.54 49.97
CA ASN A 298 22.88 -40.51 50.02
C ASN A 298 21.48 -39.90 49.76
N THR A 299 20.58 -40.78 49.28
CA THR A 299 19.20 -40.65 48.76
C THR A 299 18.10 -40.72 49.86
N PRO A 300 16.78 -40.84 49.57
CA PRO A 300 15.93 -40.54 48.37
C PRO A 300 14.61 -39.77 48.68
N GLU A 301 13.84 -39.39 47.64
CA GLU A 301 12.41 -39.79 47.46
C GLU A 301 11.91 -39.45 46.02
N GLY A 302 10.95 -40.23 45.48
CA GLY A 302 10.65 -40.41 44.03
C GLY A 302 9.71 -39.36 43.36
N GLU A 303 9.63 -39.26 42.02
CA GLU A 303 8.95 -40.17 41.03
C GLU A 303 7.41 -39.98 41.00
N GLU A 304 6.60 -40.24 39.95
CA GLU A 304 6.66 -40.66 38.52
C GLU A 304 5.24 -40.30 37.93
N SER A 305 4.88 -40.25 36.63
CA SER A 305 5.53 -40.10 35.31
C SER A 305 4.43 -39.81 34.24
N THR A 306 4.71 -39.65 32.94
CA THR A 306 4.60 -40.70 31.89
C THR A 306 4.53 -39.99 30.52
N LEU A 307 4.72 -40.62 29.35
CA LEU A 307 5.77 -41.53 28.86
C LEU A 307 5.69 -41.49 27.31
N VAL A 308 6.80 -41.73 26.61
CA VAL A 308 6.87 -41.80 25.14
C VAL A 308 7.32 -43.20 24.73
N GLU A 309 6.74 -43.77 23.68
CA GLU A 309 7.26 -44.99 23.06
C GLU A 309 7.28 -44.90 21.52
N SER A 310 8.04 -45.80 20.90
CA SER A 310 8.63 -45.62 19.57
C SER A 310 8.48 -46.85 18.66
N SER A 311 8.50 -46.64 17.33
CA SER A 311 8.78 -47.68 16.32
C SER A 311 9.21 -47.02 15.00
N VAL A 312 10.45 -47.18 14.55
CA VAL A 312 11.04 -48.29 13.74
C VAL A 312 10.73 -48.19 12.24
N SER A 313 11.80 -48.03 11.47
CA SER A 313 11.86 -47.99 10.01
C SER A 313 12.07 -49.38 9.40
N ILE A 314 11.43 -49.66 8.25
CA ILE A 314 11.75 -50.82 7.40
C ILE A 314 12.02 -50.33 5.98
N ASN A 315 13.19 -50.70 5.43
CA ASN A 315 13.53 -50.53 4.02
C ASN A 315 12.98 -51.69 3.19
N THR A 316 12.31 -51.39 2.08
CA THR A 316 12.29 -52.26 0.89
C THR A 316 12.49 -51.39 -0.35
N GLY A 317 13.46 -51.76 -1.18
CA GLY A 317 13.76 -51.04 -2.41
C GLY A 317 12.98 -51.60 -3.60
N THR A 318 12.55 -50.72 -4.50
CA THR A 318 12.25 -51.09 -5.90
C THR A 318 12.60 -49.93 -6.82
N THR A 319 13.18 -50.26 -7.96
CA THR A 319 13.64 -49.33 -8.99
C THR A 319 12.47 -48.59 -9.67
N GLY A 320 12.54 -47.26 -9.73
CA GLY A 320 11.63 -46.43 -10.50
C GLY A 320 12.30 -45.11 -10.91
N THR A 321 12.57 -44.95 -12.20
CA THR A 321 13.12 -43.72 -12.77
C THR A 321 12.07 -42.61 -12.78
N ASN A 322 12.09 -41.75 -11.76
CA ASN A 322 11.30 -40.52 -11.77
C ASN A 322 11.99 -39.46 -12.62
N VAL A 323 11.44 -39.23 -13.81
CA VAL A 323 11.73 -38.04 -14.62
C VAL A 323 11.19 -36.82 -13.86
N VAL A 324 12.09 -35.97 -13.38
CA VAL A 324 11.71 -34.66 -12.82
C VAL A 324 11.40 -33.72 -14.00
N PRO A 325 10.21 -33.11 -14.06
CA PRO A 325 9.91 -32.12 -15.10
C PRO A 325 10.75 -30.85 -14.88
N PRO A 326 11.25 -30.19 -15.94
CA PRO A 326 12.02 -28.96 -15.80
C PRO A 326 11.09 -27.81 -15.41
N ALA A 327 11.26 -27.25 -14.22
CA ALA A 327 10.55 -26.05 -13.78
C ALA A 327 11.41 -25.21 -12.82
N ALA A 328 11.25 -23.89 -12.92
CA ALA A 328 11.87 -22.84 -12.11
C ALA A 328 13.37 -22.54 -12.35
N SER A 329 13.68 -22.02 -13.53
CA SER A 329 14.77 -21.04 -13.70
C SER A 329 14.35 -19.63 -13.23
N ASP A 330 15.32 -18.71 -13.14
CA ASP A 330 15.22 -17.27 -12.84
C ASP A 330 15.02 -16.85 -11.36
N ALA A 331 15.41 -17.67 -10.38
CA ALA A 331 15.09 -17.43 -8.95
C ALA A 331 15.63 -16.10 -8.36
N LYS A 332 16.76 -15.55 -8.83
CA LYS A 332 17.42 -14.37 -8.20
C LYS A 332 17.13 -13.01 -8.86
N SER A 333 16.97 -12.92 -10.18
CA SER A 333 16.48 -11.69 -10.82
C SER A 333 15.03 -11.39 -10.40
N LYS A 334 14.22 -12.45 -10.23
CA LYS A 334 12.89 -12.39 -9.61
C LYS A 334 12.92 -11.83 -8.18
N ASN A 335 14.02 -11.98 -7.41
CA ASN A 335 14.11 -11.45 -6.05
C ASN A 335 14.21 -9.91 -6.01
N LEU A 336 14.90 -9.24 -6.95
CA LEU A 336 14.98 -7.78 -6.93
C LEU A 336 13.67 -7.14 -7.38
N VAL A 337 13.09 -7.61 -8.49
CA VAL A 337 11.78 -7.15 -8.98
C VAL A 337 10.68 -7.49 -7.97
N GLY A 338 10.74 -8.67 -7.34
CA GLY A 338 9.87 -9.07 -6.24
C GLY A 338 10.04 -8.20 -4.98
N LYS A 339 11.29 -7.91 -4.55
CA LYS A 339 11.57 -7.00 -3.44
C LYS A 339 11.00 -5.61 -3.75
N MET A 340 11.25 -5.06 -4.93
CA MET A 340 10.69 -3.76 -5.36
C MET A 340 9.16 -3.75 -5.37
N ASN A 341 8.51 -4.77 -5.92
CA ASN A 341 7.05 -4.86 -5.93
C ASN A 341 6.49 -5.00 -4.49
N ASN A 342 7.15 -5.76 -3.62
CA ASN A 342 6.79 -5.86 -2.20
C ASN A 342 7.00 -4.54 -1.44
N LEU A 343 8.05 -3.79 -1.78
CA LEU A 343 8.34 -2.46 -1.22
C LEU A 343 7.22 -1.47 -1.58
N ILE A 344 6.83 -1.40 -2.86
CA ILE A 344 5.80 -0.49 -3.37
C ILE A 344 4.39 -0.90 -2.91
N SER A 345 4.08 -2.20 -2.82
CA SER A 345 2.71 -2.67 -2.49
C SER A 345 2.46 -2.87 -0.99
N SER A 346 3.37 -3.56 -0.29
CA SER A 346 3.12 -4.06 1.07
C SER A 346 3.80 -3.24 2.16
N ASP A 347 5.06 -2.85 1.95
CA ASP A 347 5.83 -2.05 2.89
C ASP A 347 5.39 -0.57 2.85
N LEU A 348 5.13 -0.02 1.67
CA LEU A 348 4.58 1.33 1.52
C LEU A 348 3.24 1.49 2.26
N LYS A 349 2.31 0.53 2.07
CA LYS A 349 1.03 0.49 2.78
C LYS A 349 1.23 0.37 4.30
N ALA A 350 2.21 -0.41 4.75
CA ALA A 350 2.53 -0.52 6.18
C ALA A 350 3.09 0.79 6.77
N ILE A 351 3.82 1.58 5.98
CA ILE A 351 4.27 2.93 6.35
C ILE A 351 3.09 3.90 6.38
N GLY A 352 2.15 3.79 5.44
CA GLY A 352 0.90 4.55 5.45
C GLY A 352 0.06 4.28 6.70
N GLU A 353 -0.17 2.99 7.03
CA GLU A 353 -0.81 2.54 8.28
C GLU A 353 -0.09 3.05 9.55
N ALA A 354 1.23 3.29 9.48
CA ALA A 354 2.03 3.82 10.58
C ALA A 354 2.14 5.35 10.62
N ALA A 355 1.63 6.08 9.63
CA ALA A 355 1.68 7.55 9.60
C ALA A 355 0.93 8.20 10.79
N GLU A 356 -0.02 7.48 11.38
CA GLU A 356 -0.79 7.90 12.57
C GLU A 356 -0.03 7.76 13.91
N PHE A 357 1.26 7.41 13.89
CA PHE A 357 2.07 7.13 15.09
C PHE A 357 2.01 8.20 16.19
N MET A 358 1.76 9.47 15.86
CA MET A 358 1.63 10.54 16.86
C MET A 358 0.45 10.36 17.83
N GLN A 359 -0.63 9.67 17.42
CA GLN A 359 -1.84 9.53 18.23
C GLN A 359 -1.58 8.82 19.59
N PRO A 360 -0.95 7.63 19.65
CA PRO A 360 -0.63 6.99 20.94
C PRO A 360 0.41 7.73 21.79
N PHE A 361 1.23 8.65 21.23
CA PHE A 361 2.25 9.38 21.98
C PHE A 361 1.79 10.76 22.50
N VAL A 362 0.84 11.41 21.81
CA VAL A 362 0.31 12.73 22.20
C VAL A 362 -1.07 12.61 22.84
N LEU A 363 -2.06 12.15 22.07
CA LEU A 363 -3.46 12.11 22.51
C LEU A 363 -3.66 11.14 23.69
N GLY A 364 -3.07 9.95 23.61
CA GLY A 364 -3.19 8.91 24.64
C GLY A 364 -2.78 9.40 26.04
N PRO A 365 -1.52 9.82 26.26
CA PRO A 365 -1.06 10.30 27.56
C PRO A 365 -1.83 11.53 28.06
N CYS A 366 -2.11 12.51 27.20
CA CYS A 366 -2.87 13.71 27.58
C CYS A 366 -4.28 13.37 28.08
N LEU A 367 -4.99 12.47 27.39
CA LEU A 367 -6.36 12.10 27.75
C LEU A 367 -6.39 11.13 28.94
N ILE A 368 -5.44 10.20 29.08
CA ILE A 368 -5.29 9.34 30.26
C ILE A 368 -5.05 10.19 31.51
N ILE A 369 -4.08 11.11 31.49
CA ILE A 369 -3.78 12.00 32.63
C ILE A 369 -5.02 12.84 32.98
N GLY A 370 -5.69 13.42 31.98
CA GLY A 370 -6.90 14.21 32.19
C GLY A 370 -8.05 13.39 32.81
N CYS A 371 -8.29 12.16 32.33
CA CYS A 371 -9.30 11.26 32.91
C CYS A 371 -8.97 10.87 34.36
N VAL A 372 -7.69 10.58 34.67
CA VAL A 372 -7.27 10.22 36.04
C VAL A 372 -7.43 11.38 37.01
N VAL A 373 -7.04 12.59 36.62
CA VAL A 373 -7.24 13.81 37.43
C VAL A 373 -8.74 14.07 37.65
N PHE A 374 -9.56 13.92 36.60
CA PHE A 374 -11.01 14.14 36.67
C PHE A 374 -11.73 13.09 37.55
N LEU A 375 -11.38 11.80 37.41
CA LEU A 375 -11.92 10.74 38.26
C LEU A 375 -11.51 10.93 39.73
N TYR A 376 -10.29 11.39 40.00
CA TYR A 376 -9.87 11.71 41.37
C TYR A 376 -10.68 12.86 41.99
N ILE A 377 -11.03 13.89 41.21
CA ILE A 377 -11.86 15.01 41.69
C ILE A 377 -13.28 14.54 42.08
N ILE A 378 -13.84 13.58 41.35
CA ILE A 378 -15.22 13.11 41.56
C ILE A 378 -15.31 11.98 42.60
N LEU A 379 -14.43 10.98 42.51
CA LEU A 379 -14.50 9.74 43.29
C LEU A 379 -13.44 9.67 44.42
N GLY A 380 -12.49 10.61 44.45
CA GLY A 380 -11.40 10.61 45.43
C GLY A 380 -10.51 9.38 45.29
N TRP A 381 -10.12 8.78 46.43
CA TRP A 381 -9.18 7.66 46.47
C TRP A 381 -9.70 6.36 45.80
N SER A 382 -11.01 6.16 45.65
CA SER A 382 -11.53 4.94 44.99
C SER A 382 -11.14 4.88 43.52
N ALA A 383 -10.94 6.02 42.85
CA ALA A 383 -10.46 6.10 41.47
C ALA A 383 -9.12 5.37 41.27
N PHE A 384 -8.22 5.40 42.26
CA PHE A 384 -6.95 4.66 42.20
C PHE A 384 -7.13 3.16 42.33
N VAL A 385 -8.18 2.68 43.01
CA VAL A 385 -8.52 1.25 43.05
C VAL A 385 -9.04 0.77 41.70
N GLY A 386 -9.87 1.59 41.03
CA GLY A 386 -10.28 1.36 39.64
C GLY A 386 -9.10 1.31 38.68
N LEU A 387 -8.17 2.27 38.80
CA LEU A 387 -6.93 2.32 38.00
C LEU A 387 -6.04 1.10 38.24
N ALA A 388 -5.83 0.70 39.49
CA ALA A 388 -5.06 -0.49 39.85
C ALA A 388 -5.72 -1.76 39.30
N GLY A 389 -7.04 -1.87 39.40
CA GLY A 389 -7.83 -2.93 38.77
C GLY A 389 -7.63 -2.98 37.25
N MET A 390 -7.65 -1.83 36.58
CA MET A 390 -7.39 -1.73 35.14
C MET A 390 -5.97 -2.22 34.78
N ILE A 391 -4.95 -1.80 35.52
CA ILE A 391 -3.55 -2.21 35.31
C ILE A 391 -3.37 -3.73 35.52
N LEU A 392 -3.96 -4.29 36.58
CA LEU A 392 -3.94 -5.73 36.87
C LEU A 392 -4.61 -6.58 35.78
N GLN A 393 -5.53 -6.00 35.01
CA GLN A 393 -6.25 -6.67 33.93
C GLN A 393 -5.53 -6.62 32.58
N LEU A 394 -4.59 -5.68 32.36
CA LEU A 394 -3.83 -5.54 31.09
C LEU A 394 -3.11 -6.82 30.59
N PRO A 395 -2.59 -7.72 31.44
CA PRO A 395 -1.97 -8.95 30.96
C PRO A 395 -2.92 -9.88 30.19
N VAL A 396 -4.23 -9.84 30.48
CA VAL A 396 -5.21 -10.76 29.88
C VAL A 396 -5.40 -10.45 28.38
N PRO A 397 -5.73 -9.22 27.94
CA PRO A 397 -5.77 -8.87 26.52
C PRO A 397 -4.44 -9.13 25.78
N ILE A 398 -3.30 -8.89 26.43
CA ILE A 398 -1.97 -9.14 25.83
C ILE A 398 -1.75 -10.63 25.56
N TRP A 399 -2.08 -11.49 26.53
CA TRP A 399 -1.99 -12.95 26.36
C TRP A 399 -2.94 -13.47 25.27
N MET A 400 -4.19 -13.00 25.26
CA MET A 400 -5.16 -13.37 24.22
C MET A 400 -4.75 -12.86 22.83
N ALA A 401 -4.21 -11.64 22.72
CA ALA A 401 -3.70 -11.10 21.46
C ALA A 401 -2.57 -11.96 20.88
N LYS A 402 -1.66 -12.49 21.73
CA LYS A 402 -0.63 -13.44 21.30
C LYS A 402 -1.23 -14.74 20.75
N MET A 403 -2.30 -15.25 21.37
CA MET A 403 -3.04 -16.44 20.93
C MET A 403 -3.81 -16.21 19.61
N LEU A 404 -4.40 -15.02 19.43
CA LEU A 404 -5.01 -14.62 18.17
C LEU A 404 -3.95 -14.50 17.07
N GLN A 405 -2.78 -13.92 17.36
CA GLN A 405 -1.70 -13.76 16.39
C GLN A 405 -1.14 -15.10 15.89
N THR A 406 -0.97 -16.10 16.75
CA THR A 406 -0.56 -17.44 16.32
C THR A 406 -1.63 -18.11 15.46
N THR A 407 -2.91 -17.95 15.81
CA THR A 407 -4.03 -18.47 15.00
C THR A 407 -4.13 -17.78 13.64
N MET A 408 -3.96 -16.45 13.58
CA MET A 408 -3.91 -15.68 12.33
C MET A 408 -2.78 -16.12 11.40
N ARG A 409 -1.60 -16.45 11.93
CA ARG A 409 -0.50 -17.03 11.13
C ARG A 409 -0.86 -18.39 10.54
N MET A 410 -1.60 -19.23 11.27
CA MET A 410 -2.08 -20.53 10.76
C MET A 410 -3.17 -20.35 9.69
N VAL A 411 -4.08 -19.40 9.87
CA VAL A 411 -5.07 -19.01 8.85
C VAL A 411 -4.37 -18.53 7.57
N ALA A 412 -3.38 -17.64 7.69
CA ALA A 412 -2.58 -17.17 6.56
C ALA A 412 -1.92 -18.34 5.83
N LYS A 413 -1.14 -19.19 6.54
CA LYS A 413 -0.47 -20.35 5.95
C LYS A 413 -1.42 -21.32 5.22
N LYS A 414 -2.65 -21.51 5.70
CA LYS A 414 -3.66 -22.34 5.03
C LYS A 414 -4.29 -21.64 3.82
N ARG A 415 -4.55 -20.33 3.93
CA ARG A 415 -5.02 -19.49 2.83
C ARG A 415 -4.01 -19.43 1.69
N ASP A 416 -2.74 -19.22 1.99
CA ASP A 416 -1.66 -19.16 1.00
C ASP A 416 -1.62 -20.49 0.22
N SER A 417 -1.63 -21.64 0.92
CA SER A 417 -1.70 -22.95 0.26
C SER A 417 -2.97 -23.18 -0.58
N ARG A 418 -4.09 -22.48 -0.31
CA ARG A 418 -5.29 -22.50 -1.17
C ARG A 418 -5.10 -21.56 -2.37
N VAL A 419 -4.59 -20.36 -2.15
CA VAL A 419 -4.30 -19.35 -3.18
C VAL A 419 -3.29 -19.88 -4.20
N ASP A 420 -2.22 -20.53 -3.75
CA ASP A 420 -1.21 -21.17 -4.60
C ASP A 420 -1.86 -22.25 -5.48
N ALA A 421 -2.60 -23.18 -4.88
CA ALA A 421 -3.29 -24.25 -5.59
C ALA A 421 -4.34 -23.71 -6.58
N SER A 422 -5.08 -22.65 -6.22
CA SER A 422 -6.01 -21.98 -7.13
C SER A 422 -5.26 -21.31 -8.30
N THR A 423 -4.13 -20.67 -8.03
CA THR A 423 -3.31 -19.97 -9.04
C THR A 423 -2.69 -20.96 -10.03
N GLU A 424 -2.14 -22.07 -9.54
CA GLU A 424 -1.63 -23.18 -10.36
C GLU A 424 -2.75 -23.78 -11.22
N THR A 425 -3.92 -24.07 -10.61
CA THR A 425 -5.10 -24.59 -11.32
C THR A 425 -5.57 -23.64 -12.43
N MET A 426 -5.62 -22.33 -12.18
CA MET A 426 -6.01 -21.34 -13.21
C MET A 426 -4.95 -21.18 -14.30
N THR A 427 -3.66 -21.22 -13.95
CA THR A 427 -2.56 -21.13 -14.92
C THR A 427 -2.57 -22.32 -15.90
N VAL A 428 -2.88 -23.52 -15.40
CA VAL A 428 -2.86 -24.78 -16.15
C VAL A 428 -4.28 -25.22 -16.60
N VAL A 429 -5.29 -24.35 -16.45
CA VAL A 429 -6.72 -24.67 -16.66
C VAL A 429 -7.03 -25.29 -18.03
N ARG A 430 -6.32 -24.85 -19.08
CA ARG A 430 -6.44 -25.39 -20.45
C ARG A 430 -6.10 -26.89 -20.50
N MET A 431 -5.02 -27.29 -19.85
CA MET A 431 -4.55 -28.68 -19.80
C MET A 431 -5.47 -29.55 -18.95
N ILE A 432 -5.98 -28.99 -17.84
CA ILE A 432 -6.96 -29.65 -16.96
C ILE A 432 -8.24 -30.00 -17.74
N LYS A 433 -8.73 -29.10 -18.60
CA LYS A 433 -9.90 -29.35 -19.46
C LYS A 433 -9.63 -30.38 -20.56
N LEU A 434 -8.45 -30.33 -21.19
CA LEU A 434 -8.07 -31.31 -22.23
C LEU A 434 -7.96 -32.75 -21.68
N PHE A 435 -7.63 -32.93 -20.40
CA PHE A 435 -7.56 -34.24 -19.73
C PHE A 435 -8.82 -34.63 -18.94
N GLY A 436 -9.87 -33.80 -18.89
CA GLY A 436 -11.08 -34.09 -18.10
C GLY A 436 -10.83 -34.15 -16.60
N TRP A 437 -9.91 -33.34 -16.06
CA TRP A 437 -9.51 -33.35 -14.66
C TRP A 437 -10.27 -32.34 -13.77
N GLU A 438 -11.28 -31.65 -14.29
CA GLU A 438 -12.01 -30.57 -13.61
C GLU A 438 -12.58 -31.02 -12.26
N ALA A 439 -13.27 -32.17 -12.22
CA ALA A 439 -13.85 -32.70 -10.98
C ALA A 439 -12.79 -33.04 -9.92
N LYS A 440 -11.62 -33.54 -10.36
CA LYS A 440 -10.49 -33.85 -9.47
C LYS A 440 -9.85 -32.59 -8.91
N MET A 441 -9.73 -31.53 -9.72
CA MET A 441 -9.20 -30.23 -9.29
C MET A 441 -10.19 -29.49 -8.38
N SER A 442 -11.50 -29.50 -8.68
CA SER A 442 -12.53 -28.95 -7.78
C SER A 442 -12.47 -29.62 -6.40
N ALA A 443 -12.42 -30.96 -6.35
CA ALA A 443 -12.30 -31.70 -5.08
C ALA A 443 -11.01 -31.40 -4.29
N LEU A 444 -9.89 -31.16 -4.98
CA LEU A 444 -8.63 -30.74 -4.35
C LEU A 444 -8.76 -29.35 -3.70
N LEU A 445 -9.36 -28.40 -4.42
CA LEU A 445 -9.58 -27.04 -3.93
C LEU A 445 -10.61 -26.99 -2.80
N ASP A 446 -11.69 -27.77 -2.87
CA ASP A 446 -12.67 -27.91 -1.79
C ASP A 446 -12.01 -28.44 -0.51
N LYS A 447 -11.12 -29.45 -0.59
CA LYS A 447 -10.38 -29.93 0.58
C LYS A 447 -9.49 -28.85 1.18
N LYS A 448 -8.73 -28.12 0.36
CA LYS A 448 -7.89 -26.99 0.81
C LYS A 448 -8.72 -25.89 1.46
N ARG A 449 -9.92 -25.64 0.94
CA ARG A 449 -10.87 -24.67 1.47
C ARG A 449 -11.42 -25.08 2.83
N GLU A 450 -11.79 -26.34 3.04
CA GLU A 450 -12.27 -26.80 4.34
C GLU A 450 -11.17 -26.71 5.41
N GLU A 451 -9.93 -27.09 5.07
CA GLU A 451 -8.77 -26.89 5.95
C GLU A 451 -8.55 -25.40 6.31
N GLU A 452 -8.84 -24.44 5.42
CA GLU A 452 -8.80 -23.01 5.75
C GLU A 452 -9.95 -22.63 6.70
N LEU A 453 -11.17 -23.05 6.40
CA LEU A 453 -12.38 -22.67 7.13
C LEU A 453 -12.36 -23.14 8.60
N GLU A 454 -11.78 -24.31 8.90
CA GLU A 454 -11.57 -24.75 10.29
C GLU A 454 -10.72 -23.77 11.11
N TRP A 455 -9.64 -23.23 10.53
CA TRP A 455 -8.78 -22.26 11.20
C TRP A 455 -9.42 -20.88 11.25
N VAL A 456 -10.20 -20.48 10.23
CA VAL A 456 -11.02 -19.26 10.24
C VAL A 456 -12.05 -19.31 11.38
N TRP A 457 -12.72 -20.45 11.56
CA TRP A 457 -13.65 -20.65 12.68
C TRP A 457 -12.96 -20.47 14.05
N LYS A 458 -11.83 -21.16 14.27
CA LYS A 458 -11.02 -20.99 15.50
C LYS A 458 -10.60 -19.53 15.71
N SER A 459 -10.15 -18.84 14.66
CA SER A 459 -9.77 -17.43 14.73
C SER A 459 -10.93 -16.51 15.11
N ARG A 460 -12.16 -16.80 14.62
CA ARG A 460 -13.36 -16.03 14.98
C ARG A 460 -13.78 -16.29 16.43
N MET A 461 -13.70 -17.53 16.91
CA MET A 461 -13.97 -17.85 18.32
C MET A 461 -12.99 -17.12 19.27
N TYR A 462 -11.69 -17.06 18.94
CA TYR A 462 -10.73 -16.28 19.74
C TYR A 462 -10.94 -14.77 19.63
N ASN A 463 -11.31 -14.24 18.47
CA ASN A 463 -11.65 -12.82 18.32
C ASN A 463 -12.90 -12.46 19.14
N MET A 464 -13.94 -13.31 19.13
CA MET A 464 -15.13 -13.16 19.97
C MET A 464 -14.79 -13.16 21.46
N ALA A 465 -13.96 -14.10 21.92
CA ALA A 465 -13.49 -14.14 23.29
C ALA A 465 -12.73 -12.87 23.69
N ILE A 466 -11.88 -12.33 22.80
CA ILE A 466 -11.18 -11.05 22.99
C ILE A 466 -12.17 -9.89 23.10
N ASN A 467 -13.20 -9.83 22.24
CA ASN A 467 -14.19 -8.76 22.28
C ASN A 467 -15.01 -8.80 23.58
N ILE A 468 -15.41 -10.00 24.03
CA ILE A 468 -16.11 -10.21 25.31
C ILE A 468 -15.23 -9.75 26.47
N VAL A 469 -13.96 -10.18 26.54
CA VAL A 469 -13.04 -9.76 27.60
C VAL A 469 -12.82 -8.25 27.56
N ASN A 470 -12.55 -7.67 26.38
CA ASN A 470 -12.35 -6.22 26.22
C ASN A 470 -13.57 -5.39 26.65
N PHE A 471 -14.77 -5.95 26.66
CA PHE A 471 -15.96 -5.30 27.22
C PHE A 471 -16.12 -5.60 28.73
N ILE A 472 -15.84 -6.83 29.19
CA ILE A 472 -15.90 -7.21 30.62
C ILE A 472 -14.96 -6.37 31.48
N LEU A 473 -13.70 -6.20 31.06
CA LEU A 473 -12.66 -5.52 31.85
C LEU A 473 -13.09 -4.09 32.27
N PRO A 474 -13.50 -3.20 31.34
CA PRO A 474 -14.24 -1.98 31.63
C PRO A 474 -15.26 -2.07 32.78
N MET A 475 -16.22 -2.97 32.65
CA MET A 475 -17.34 -3.07 33.57
C MET A 475 -16.90 -3.53 34.96
N LEU A 476 -15.90 -4.42 35.03
CA LEU A 476 -15.29 -4.84 36.30
C LEU A 476 -14.52 -3.69 36.97
N THR A 477 -13.77 -2.87 36.22
CA THR A 477 -13.06 -1.71 36.82
C THR A 477 -14.04 -0.68 37.38
N MET A 478 -15.14 -0.41 36.68
CA MET A 478 -16.18 0.50 37.14
C MET A 478 -16.91 -0.07 38.37
N LEU A 479 -17.31 -1.34 38.34
CA LEU A 479 -18.00 -2.01 39.46
C LEU A 479 -17.11 -2.07 40.70
N LEU A 480 -15.81 -2.33 40.56
CA LEU A 480 -14.83 -2.28 41.66
C LEU A 480 -14.72 -0.85 42.25
N THR A 481 -14.74 0.17 41.40
CA THR A 481 -14.65 1.57 41.82
C THR A 481 -15.92 2.01 42.58
N PHE A 482 -17.11 1.70 42.06
CA PHE A 482 -18.36 2.04 42.73
C PHE A 482 -18.59 1.22 44.00
N ALA A 483 -18.22 -0.07 44.01
CA ALA A 483 -18.29 -0.89 45.22
C ALA A 483 -17.36 -0.38 46.31
N THR A 484 -16.13 0.07 45.98
CA THR A 484 -15.24 0.67 46.99
C THR A 484 -15.71 2.05 47.44
N TYR A 485 -16.25 2.88 46.56
CA TYR A 485 -16.83 4.19 46.92
C TYR A 485 -18.03 4.07 47.87
N THR A 486 -18.92 3.10 47.63
CA THR A 486 -20.14 2.91 48.44
C THR A 486 -19.92 2.03 49.67
N MET A 487 -19.25 0.88 49.56
CA MET A 487 -19.07 -0.04 50.70
C MET A 487 -17.91 0.35 51.63
N VAL A 488 -16.81 0.90 51.10
CA VAL A 488 -15.61 1.23 51.91
C VAL A 488 -15.60 2.69 52.34
N LEU A 489 -15.87 3.63 51.41
CA LEU A 489 -15.89 5.05 51.73
C LEU A 489 -17.23 5.53 52.31
N ARG A 490 -18.31 4.72 52.26
CA ARG A 490 -19.67 5.02 52.72
C ARG A 490 -20.20 6.39 52.26
N ARG A 491 -19.94 6.74 51.01
CA ARG A 491 -20.46 7.98 50.38
C ARG A 491 -21.71 7.68 49.54
N PRO A 492 -22.70 8.60 49.50
CA PRO A 492 -23.83 8.48 48.58
C PRO A 492 -23.32 8.49 47.14
N LEU A 493 -23.91 7.66 46.28
CA LEU A 493 -23.53 7.57 44.87
C LEU A 493 -24.54 8.33 44.02
N ASP A 494 -24.43 9.66 44.06
CA ASP A 494 -25.33 10.58 43.37
C ASP A 494 -25.30 10.38 41.84
N ALA A 495 -26.40 10.71 41.16
CA ALA A 495 -26.53 10.51 39.72
C ALA A 495 -25.47 11.31 38.94
N ALA A 496 -25.19 12.56 39.35
CA ALA A 496 -24.12 13.37 38.81
C ALA A 496 -22.76 12.68 38.88
N THR A 497 -22.42 12.12 40.05
CA THR A 497 -21.14 11.44 40.32
C THR A 497 -21.01 10.16 39.49
N MET A 498 -22.08 9.36 39.42
CA MET A 498 -22.09 8.07 38.74
C MET A 498 -22.07 8.18 37.21
N PHE A 499 -22.96 8.97 36.59
CA PHE A 499 -23.03 9.06 35.13
C PHE A 499 -21.79 9.73 34.53
N THR A 500 -21.19 10.68 35.25
CA THR A 500 -19.97 11.36 34.76
C THR A 500 -18.75 10.46 34.90
N ALA A 501 -18.62 9.72 36.00
CA ALA A 501 -17.60 8.69 36.14
C ALA A 501 -17.70 7.64 35.01
N LEU A 502 -18.90 7.16 34.69
CA LEU A 502 -19.15 6.23 33.57
C LEU A 502 -18.58 6.78 32.25
N THR A 503 -18.94 8.01 31.85
CA THR A 503 -18.43 8.60 30.60
C THR A 503 -16.91 8.74 30.56
N VAL A 504 -16.27 9.02 31.69
CA VAL A 504 -14.81 9.22 31.77
C VAL A 504 -14.08 7.87 31.78
N PHE A 505 -14.66 6.84 32.39
CA PHE A 505 -14.18 5.47 32.27
C PHE A 505 -14.26 4.97 30.83
N GLU A 506 -15.37 5.20 30.11
CA GLU A 506 -15.50 4.86 28.69
C GLU A 506 -14.41 5.54 27.83
N ILE A 507 -14.15 6.82 28.06
CA ILE A 507 -13.06 7.56 27.39
C ILE A 507 -11.69 6.94 27.70
N LEU A 508 -11.40 6.65 28.97
CA LEU A 508 -10.12 6.06 29.42
C LEU A 508 -9.88 4.69 28.79
N GLN A 509 -10.93 3.86 28.72
CA GLN A 509 -10.88 2.50 28.16
C GLN A 509 -10.69 2.53 26.64
N ASP A 510 -11.35 3.44 25.92
CA ASP A 510 -11.13 3.61 24.48
C ASP A 510 -9.67 3.99 24.16
N GLN A 511 -9.04 4.84 24.98
CA GLN A 511 -7.60 5.13 24.82
C GLN A 511 -6.74 3.90 25.07
N GLY A 512 -7.02 3.11 26.12
CA GLY A 512 -6.34 1.84 26.36
C GLY A 512 -6.40 0.91 25.15
N ARG A 513 -7.60 0.73 24.58
CA ARG A 513 -7.82 -0.08 23.36
C ARG A 513 -7.05 0.47 22.15
N ARG A 514 -7.08 1.78 21.92
CA ARG A 514 -6.35 2.43 20.80
C ARG A 514 -4.85 2.21 20.89
N VAL A 515 -4.24 2.33 22.08
CA VAL A 515 -2.80 2.12 22.25
C VAL A 515 -2.40 0.70 21.82
N PHE A 516 -3.15 -0.33 22.21
CA PHE A 516 -2.88 -1.71 21.76
C PHE A 516 -3.09 -1.93 20.26
N PHE A 517 -3.98 -1.18 19.61
CA PHE A 517 -4.19 -1.24 18.17
C PHE A 517 -3.04 -0.61 17.37
N PHE A 518 -2.54 0.57 17.80
CA PHE A 518 -1.49 1.29 17.06
C PHE A 518 -0.08 0.72 17.23
N VAL A 519 0.26 0.10 18.37
CA VAL A 519 1.62 -0.43 18.60
C VAL A 519 2.07 -1.42 17.52
N PRO A 520 1.29 -2.45 17.13
CA PRO A 520 1.64 -3.33 16.01
C PRO A 520 1.83 -2.61 14.67
N ALA A 521 1.00 -1.60 14.36
CA ALA A 521 1.10 -0.83 13.13
C ALA A 521 2.40 -0.02 13.07
N VAL A 522 2.75 0.67 14.16
CA VAL A 522 4.02 1.43 14.26
C VAL A 522 5.24 0.51 14.16
N ILE A 523 5.22 -0.67 14.79
CA ILE A 523 6.32 -1.66 14.67
C ILE A 523 6.45 -2.16 13.22
N LYS A 524 5.33 -2.49 12.57
CA LYS A 524 5.29 -2.96 11.18
C LYS A 524 5.84 -1.88 10.23
N GLY A 525 5.34 -0.66 10.32
CA GLY A 525 5.80 0.47 9.52
C GLY A 525 7.27 0.82 9.75
N LYS A 526 7.79 0.67 10.98
CA LYS A 526 9.22 0.81 11.25
C LYS A 526 10.05 -0.24 10.49
N VAL A 527 9.68 -1.52 10.55
CA VAL A 527 10.38 -2.59 9.80
C VAL A 527 10.31 -2.35 8.29
N SER A 528 9.17 -1.89 7.78
CA SER A 528 9.01 -1.51 6.37
C SER A 528 9.88 -0.33 5.98
N LEU A 529 10.06 0.66 6.87
CA LEU A 529 10.93 1.80 6.64
C LEU A 529 12.42 1.42 6.70
N ASP A 530 12.80 0.55 7.66
CA ASP A 530 14.14 -0.03 7.77
C ASP A 530 14.52 -0.78 6.46
N ARG A 531 13.56 -1.45 5.80
CA ARG A 531 13.76 -2.11 4.48
C ARG A 531 13.95 -1.15 3.32
N ILE A 532 13.28 0.01 3.33
CA ILE A 532 13.48 1.05 2.32
C ILE A 532 14.85 1.71 2.52
N ASP A 533 15.26 1.98 3.76
CA ASP A 533 16.59 2.52 4.10
C ASP A 533 17.70 1.55 3.65
N ASP A 534 17.54 0.24 3.90
CA ASP A 534 18.40 -0.84 3.36
C ASP A 534 18.43 -0.84 1.82
N PHE A 535 17.26 -0.83 1.16
CA PHE A 535 17.17 -0.84 -0.30
C PHE A 535 17.82 0.39 -0.96
N ILE A 536 17.73 1.57 -0.35
CA ILE A 536 18.35 2.79 -0.90
C ILE A 536 19.86 2.82 -0.62
N SER A 537 20.31 2.27 0.51
CA SER A 537 21.70 2.44 0.99
C SER A 537 22.66 1.31 0.62
N ASN A 538 22.15 0.09 0.32
CA ASN A 538 22.96 -1.12 0.15
C ASN A 538 22.81 -1.81 -1.23
N THR A 539 21.98 -1.30 -2.15
CA THR A 539 21.90 -1.83 -3.53
C THR A 539 23.09 -1.39 -4.38
N GLU A 540 23.63 -2.29 -5.19
CA GLU A 540 24.65 -1.95 -6.19
C GLU A 540 24.07 -1.04 -7.28
N LEU A 541 24.76 0.08 -7.53
CA LEU A 541 24.39 1.06 -8.56
C LEU A 541 25.22 0.84 -9.83
N LEU A 542 24.75 1.41 -10.94
CA LEU A 542 25.56 1.57 -12.15
C LEU A 542 26.78 2.45 -11.87
N ASP A 543 27.92 2.18 -12.51
CA ASP A 543 29.19 2.88 -12.22
C ASP A 543 29.11 4.39 -12.52
N VAL A 544 28.15 4.85 -13.34
CA VAL A 544 27.90 6.29 -13.55
C VAL A 544 27.46 7.01 -12.27
N TYR A 545 26.88 6.28 -11.32
CA TYR A 545 26.35 6.82 -10.06
C TYR A 545 27.21 6.47 -8.83
N THR A 546 28.39 5.84 -9.00
CA THR A 546 29.31 5.53 -7.90
C THR A 546 30.43 6.58 -7.78
N PRO A 547 30.76 7.08 -6.57
CA PRO A 547 31.69 8.20 -6.40
C PRO A 547 33.16 7.85 -6.74
N GLU A 548 33.54 6.57 -6.69
CA GLU A 548 34.87 6.11 -7.14
C GLU A 548 35.04 6.21 -8.66
N SER A 549 33.93 6.28 -9.40
CA SER A 549 33.91 6.38 -10.85
C SER A 549 34.30 7.77 -11.35
N GLU A 550 34.04 8.85 -10.60
CA GLU A 550 34.52 10.18 -11.00
C GLU A 550 36.06 10.22 -11.10
N ALA A 551 36.79 9.46 -10.27
CA ALA A 551 38.26 9.39 -10.37
C ALA A 551 38.76 8.69 -11.65
N SER A 552 37.94 7.84 -12.29
CA SER A 552 38.30 7.09 -13.50
C SER A 552 37.62 7.60 -14.78
N ILE A 553 36.45 8.23 -14.67
CA ILE A 553 35.71 8.88 -15.77
C ILE A 553 36.18 10.33 -15.99
N THR A 554 36.40 11.12 -14.94
CA THR A 554 36.70 12.57 -15.08
C THR A 554 38.08 12.83 -15.68
N LEU A 555 38.99 11.84 -15.68
CA LEU A 555 40.26 11.90 -16.41
C LEU A 555 40.11 11.92 -17.95
N ARG A 556 38.88 11.86 -18.50
CA ARG A 556 38.64 11.65 -19.95
C ARG A 556 37.85 12.74 -20.67
N SER A 557 37.45 13.81 -19.99
CA SER A 557 36.58 14.85 -20.58
C SER A 557 37.28 15.81 -21.56
N GLN A 558 38.36 15.41 -22.24
CA GLN A 558 39.19 16.31 -23.05
C GLN A 558 39.54 15.89 -24.49
N GLU A 559 39.21 14.67 -24.94
CA GLU A 559 39.23 14.33 -26.37
C GLU A 559 37.97 13.55 -26.76
N THR A 560 37.24 14.06 -27.75
CA THR A 560 36.04 13.42 -28.30
C THR A 560 36.45 12.27 -29.22
N PHE A 561 36.67 11.09 -28.64
CA PHE A 561 36.68 9.85 -29.42
C PHE A 561 35.27 9.63 -29.98
N ASP A 562 35.13 9.83 -31.29
CA ASP A 562 33.90 9.50 -32.03
C ASP A 562 33.80 7.96 -32.24
N ASP A 563 34.86 7.23 -31.90
CA ASP A 563 34.99 5.79 -32.03
C ASP A 563 34.10 5.00 -31.05
N ILE A 564 33.54 3.90 -31.56
CA ILE A 564 32.65 2.98 -30.83
C ILE A 564 33.46 1.73 -30.52
N GLY A 565 33.62 1.37 -29.24
CA GLY A 565 34.40 0.18 -28.91
C GLY A 565 35.03 0.15 -27.53
N PHE A 566 36.12 -0.62 -27.44
CA PHE A 566 36.84 -0.96 -26.22
C PHE A 566 38.35 -0.97 -26.46
N ARG A 567 39.12 -0.61 -25.43
CA ARG A 567 40.59 -0.72 -25.43
C ARG A 567 41.08 -1.26 -24.11
N SER A 568 41.75 -2.41 -24.12
CA SER A 568 42.35 -3.05 -22.93
C SER A 568 41.41 -3.10 -21.73
N ALA A 569 40.13 -3.45 -21.96
CA ALA A 569 39.03 -3.35 -21.00
C ALA A 569 38.67 -4.72 -20.41
N ARG A 570 38.34 -4.75 -19.11
CA ARG A 570 37.76 -5.93 -18.45
C ARG A 570 36.38 -5.59 -17.91
N PHE A 571 35.43 -6.52 -18.06
CA PHE A 571 34.08 -6.38 -17.51
C PHE A 571 33.68 -7.58 -16.65
N SER A 572 32.93 -7.28 -15.58
CA SER A 572 32.38 -8.26 -14.62
C SER A 572 30.94 -7.90 -14.28
N TRP A 573 30.14 -8.89 -13.90
CA TRP A 573 28.79 -8.67 -13.36
C TRP A 573 28.78 -8.33 -11.85
N SER A 574 29.90 -8.52 -11.15
CA SER A 574 30.06 -8.18 -9.71
C SER A 574 31.47 -7.64 -9.39
N VAL A 575 31.57 -6.82 -8.34
CA VAL A 575 32.79 -6.07 -7.95
C VAL A 575 33.74 -6.85 -7.03
N GLU A 576 33.25 -7.87 -6.30
CA GLU A 576 33.98 -8.51 -5.19
C GLU A 576 35.48 -8.70 -5.45
N LEU A 577 36.28 -7.98 -4.65
CA LEU A 577 37.74 -8.00 -4.67
C LEU A 577 38.27 -9.44 -4.43
N ASP A 578 39.33 -9.80 -5.14
CA ASP A 578 39.92 -11.16 -5.18
C ASP A 578 40.46 -11.59 -3.79
N SER A 579 39.57 -12.06 -2.92
CA SER A 579 39.86 -12.53 -1.55
C SER A 579 40.45 -13.95 -1.52
N GLY A 580 41.62 -14.13 -2.15
CA GLY A 580 42.67 -15.10 -1.78
C GLY A 580 42.38 -16.61 -1.84
N ALA A 581 41.14 -17.07 -1.98
CA ALA A 581 40.75 -18.47 -1.83
C ALA A 581 40.31 -19.10 -3.17
N VAL A 582 41.29 -19.38 -4.05
CA VAL A 582 41.04 -20.02 -5.34
C VAL A 582 40.64 -21.49 -5.15
N THR A 583 39.34 -21.79 -5.26
CA THR A 583 38.84 -23.14 -5.54
C THR A 583 38.52 -23.25 -7.04
N PRO A 584 38.96 -24.30 -7.76
CA PRO A 584 38.84 -24.36 -9.22
C PRO A 584 37.42 -24.37 -9.79
N SER A 585 36.42 -24.70 -8.96
CA SER A 585 35.02 -24.89 -9.35
C SER A 585 34.19 -23.59 -9.47
N LYS A 586 34.78 -22.41 -9.21
CA LYS A 586 34.08 -21.11 -9.23
C LYS A 586 34.70 -20.08 -10.19
N ARG A 587 34.92 -20.44 -11.46
CA ARG A 587 35.26 -19.44 -12.51
C ARG A 587 34.06 -18.53 -12.77
N ARG A 588 34.06 -17.33 -12.17
CA ARG A 588 33.11 -16.26 -12.51
C ARG A 588 33.38 -15.77 -13.93
N PHE A 589 32.32 -15.51 -14.69
CA PHE A 589 32.44 -14.93 -16.03
C PHE A 589 33.06 -13.52 -15.96
N ARG A 590 34.18 -13.31 -16.67
CA ARG A 590 34.85 -12.02 -16.84
C ARG A 590 35.16 -11.83 -18.33
N LEU A 591 34.56 -10.82 -18.97
CA LEU A 591 34.86 -10.46 -20.36
C LEU A 591 36.23 -9.75 -20.37
N ASN A 592 37.18 -10.27 -21.13
CA ASN A 592 38.54 -9.72 -21.21
C ASN A 592 38.84 -9.31 -22.67
N ILE A 593 39.00 -8.01 -22.88
CA ILE A 593 39.43 -7.41 -24.14
C ILE A 593 40.84 -6.86 -23.88
N GLU A 594 41.87 -7.61 -24.28
CA GLU A 594 43.27 -7.24 -23.99
C GLU A 594 43.77 -6.13 -24.94
N ASP A 595 43.37 -6.20 -26.21
CA ASP A 595 43.72 -5.25 -27.27
C ASP A 595 42.64 -4.16 -27.52
N GLU A 596 42.67 -3.55 -28.70
CA GLU A 596 41.73 -2.51 -29.17
C GLU A 596 40.69 -3.12 -30.14
N LEU A 597 39.42 -3.00 -29.79
CA LEU A 597 38.25 -3.44 -30.57
C LEU A 597 37.42 -2.21 -30.94
N LEU A 598 37.43 -1.84 -32.22
CA LEU A 598 36.68 -0.70 -32.76
C LEU A 598 35.64 -1.17 -33.79
N PHE A 599 34.38 -0.78 -33.59
CA PHE A 599 33.29 -1.03 -34.52
C PHE A 599 33.24 0.04 -35.61
N LYS A 600 32.97 -0.36 -36.86
CA LYS A 600 32.92 0.55 -38.01
C LYS A 600 31.58 1.30 -38.05
N ARG A 601 31.62 2.63 -38.08
CA ARG A 601 30.43 3.48 -38.24
C ARG A 601 29.78 3.33 -39.62
N GLY A 602 28.45 3.44 -39.67
CA GLY A 602 27.67 3.42 -40.92
C GLY A 602 27.66 2.07 -41.65
N LYS A 603 28.11 1.00 -40.97
CA LYS A 603 28.38 -0.34 -41.50
C LYS A 603 27.75 -1.44 -40.64
N ILE A 604 27.69 -2.66 -41.19
CA ILE A 604 27.20 -3.84 -40.49
C ILE A 604 28.35 -4.52 -39.74
N ASN A 605 28.26 -4.54 -38.41
CA ASN A 605 29.20 -5.16 -37.49
C ASN A 605 28.56 -6.42 -36.90
N LEU A 606 29.23 -7.58 -37.04
CA LEU A 606 28.69 -8.88 -36.64
C LEU A 606 29.52 -9.51 -35.52
N ILE A 607 28.86 -9.99 -34.47
CA ILE A 607 29.47 -10.65 -33.32
C ILE A 607 29.10 -12.13 -33.35
N VAL A 608 30.11 -12.98 -33.49
CA VAL A 608 29.96 -14.44 -33.62
C VAL A 608 30.68 -15.18 -32.50
N GLY A 609 30.19 -16.36 -32.13
CA GLY A 609 30.77 -17.17 -31.06
C GLY A 609 29.82 -18.24 -30.55
N PRO A 610 30.32 -19.28 -29.86
CA PRO A 610 29.49 -20.36 -29.34
C PRO A 610 28.47 -19.86 -28.29
N THR A 611 27.46 -20.67 -27.99
CA THR A 611 26.51 -20.39 -26.90
C THR A 611 27.29 -20.28 -25.57
N GLY A 612 26.97 -19.28 -24.75
CA GLY A 612 27.67 -19.01 -23.49
C GLY A 612 29.01 -18.26 -23.62
N SER A 613 29.47 -17.88 -24.82
CA SER A 613 30.75 -17.17 -25.01
C SER A 613 30.76 -15.68 -24.58
N GLY A 614 29.67 -15.18 -24.00
CA GLY A 614 29.57 -13.77 -23.58
C GLY A 614 29.15 -12.76 -24.64
N LYS A 615 28.49 -13.18 -25.73
CA LYS A 615 28.07 -12.28 -26.83
C LYS A 615 27.17 -11.13 -26.34
N THR A 616 26.05 -11.46 -25.70
CA THR A 616 25.17 -10.50 -25.00
C THR A 616 25.91 -9.69 -23.95
N SER A 617 26.82 -10.31 -23.18
CA SER A 617 27.65 -9.61 -22.19
C SER A 617 28.53 -8.52 -22.81
N MET A 618 29.02 -8.71 -24.04
CA MET A 618 29.76 -7.66 -24.76
C MET A 618 28.87 -6.49 -25.18
N LEU A 619 27.61 -6.74 -25.55
CA LEU A 619 26.63 -5.68 -25.80
C LEU A 619 26.30 -4.91 -24.51
N MET A 620 26.09 -5.64 -23.40
CA MET A 620 25.83 -5.06 -22.07
C MET A 620 27.03 -4.24 -21.55
N ALA A 621 28.26 -4.69 -21.80
CA ALA A 621 29.47 -3.92 -21.53
C ALA A 621 29.54 -2.62 -22.36
N LEU A 622 29.13 -2.66 -23.64
CA LEU A 622 29.09 -1.46 -24.50
C LEU A 622 28.01 -0.46 -24.04
N LEU A 623 26.88 -0.96 -23.55
CA LEU A 623 25.79 -0.15 -22.97
C LEU A 623 26.13 0.42 -21.58
N GLY A 624 27.13 -0.11 -20.88
CA GLY A 624 27.54 0.31 -19.53
C GLY A 624 26.89 -0.47 -18.37
N GLU A 625 26.20 -1.58 -18.67
CA GLU A 625 25.47 -2.41 -17.70
C GLU A 625 26.38 -3.37 -16.91
N MET A 626 27.62 -3.60 -17.36
CA MET A 626 28.65 -4.38 -16.65
C MET A 626 29.68 -3.48 -15.96
N HIS A 627 30.32 -3.97 -14.88
CA HIS A 627 31.33 -3.19 -14.17
C HIS A 627 32.60 -3.01 -15.00
N PHE A 628 33.01 -1.77 -15.21
CA PHE A 628 34.25 -1.47 -15.94
C PHE A 628 35.47 -1.59 -15.01
N MET A 629 36.38 -2.52 -15.33
CA MET A 629 37.64 -2.73 -14.61
C MET A 629 38.82 -2.36 -15.55
N SER A 630 39.51 -1.26 -15.26
CA SER A 630 40.63 -0.79 -16.07
C SER A 630 41.87 -1.67 -15.93
N TYR A 631 42.45 -2.12 -17.05
CA TYR A 631 43.73 -2.87 -17.06
C TYR A 631 44.97 -1.96 -17.05
N SER A 632 44.81 -0.72 -17.54
CA SER A 632 45.87 0.27 -17.80
C SER A 632 45.26 1.69 -17.72
N PRO A 633 46.02 2.76 -17.46
CA PRO A 633 45.53 4.13 -17.61
C PRO A 633 44.94 4.44 -19.00
N SER A 634 45.38 3.74 -20.04
CA SER A 634 44.88 3.84 -21.43
C SER A 634 43.59 3.06 -21.71
N SER A 635 43.04 2.34 -20.71
CA SER A 635 41.95 1.37 -20.85
C SER A 635 40.58 2.05 -20.93
N TRP A 636 39.86 1.99 -22.06
CA TRP A 636 38.59 2.73 -22.26
C TRP A 636 37.48 1.88 -22.88
N PHE A 637 36.23 2.34 -22.72
CA PHE A 637 35.08 1.92 -23.51
C PHE A 637 34.23 3.14 -23.84
N ASN A 638 33.62 3.17 -25.03
CA ASN A 638 32.80 4.30 -25.46
C ASN A 638 31.67 3.85 -26.38
N LEU A 639 30.50 4.47 -26.15
CA LEU A 639 29.32 4.38 -27.00
C LEU A 639 28.71 5.79 -27.10
N PRO A 640 28.92 6.52 -28.22
CA PRO A 640 28.45 7.89 -28.37
C PRO A 640 26.91 7.92 -28.41
N ARG A 641 26.30 8.64 -27.46
CA ARG A 641 24.84 8.68 -27.29
C ARG A 641 24.15 9.87 -27.97
N ALA A 642 24.92 10.80 -28.56
CA ALA A 642 24.40 12.06 -29.12
C ALA A 642 23.39 11.85 -30.27
N GLY A 643 23.65 10.88 -31.15
CA GLY A 643 22.74 10.46 -32.23
C GLY A 643 21.67 9.44 -31.83
N GLY A 644 21.56 9.11 -30.54
CA GLY A 644 20.68 8.06 -30.02
C GLY A 644 21.17 6.63 -30.28
N VAL A 645 20.81 5.71 -29.38
CA VAL A 645 21.10 4.28 -29.48
C VAL A 645 19.79 3.51 -29.34
N ALA A 646 19.51 2.60 -30.26
CA ALA A 646 18.42 1.63 -30.15
C ALA A 646 18.99 0.25 -29.77
N TYR A 647 18.33 -0.44 -28.84
CA TYR A 647 18.68 -1.80 -28.43
C TYR A 647 17.46 -2.73 -28.54
N ALA A 648 17.63 -3.84 -29.24
CA ALA A 648 16.69 -4.95 -29.31
C ALA A 648 17.28 -6.15 -28.56
N ALA A 649 16.65 -6.52 -27.45
CA ALA A 649 17.07 -7.63 -26.60
C ALA A 649 16.63 -8.99 -27.17
N GLN A 650 17.34 -10.05 -26.76
CA GLN A 650 17.02 -11.43 -27.13
C GLN A 650 15.62 -11.88 -26.68
N GLU A 651 15.18 -11.45 -25.49
CA GLU A 651 13.78 -11.60 -25.08
C GLU A 651 13.01 -10.29 -25.35
N SER A 652 11.95 -10.39 -26.15
CA SER A 652 11.10 -9.24 -26.46
C SER A 652 10.32 -8.75 -25.23
N TRP A 653 10.32 -7.44 -25.01
CA TRP A 653 9.50 -6.76 -24.00
C TRP A 653 8.55 -5.76 -24.66
N VAL A 654 7.27 -5.90 -24.34
CA VAL A 654 6.16 -5.22 -25.01
C VAL A 654 5.24 -4.58 -23.95
N LEU A 655 4.86 -3.32 -24.17
CA LEU A 655 3.91 -2.58 -23.35
C LEU A 655 2.49 -3.13 -23.56
N SER A 656 1.64 -3.03 -22.53
CA SER A 656 0.21 -3.35 -22.62
C SER A 656 -0.59 -2.20 -23.27
N GLU A 657 -0.22 -1.90 -24.51
CA GLU A 657 -0.87 -0.94 -25.41
C GLU A 657 -1.11 -1.61 -26.79
N THR A 658 -1.50 -0.82 -27.80
CA THR A 658 -1.62 -1.30 -29.19
C THR A 658 -0.27 -1.70 -29.80
N ILE A 659 -0.30 -2.53 -30.85
CA ILE A 659 0.91 -2.89 -31.62
C ILE A 659 1.57 -1.62 -32.18
N LYS A 660 0.77 -0.69 -32.72
CA LYS A 660 1.19 0.62 -33.19
C LYS A 660 1.97 1.43 -32.14
N ASN A 661 1.42 1.63 -30.95
CA ASN A 661 2.10 2.36 -29.87
C ASN A 661 3.38 1.64 -29.43
N ASN A 662 3.40 0.31 -29.48
CA ASN A 662 4.59 -0.48 -29.17
C ASN A 662 5.74 -0.32 -30.17
N ILE A 663 5.45 -0.09 -31.45
CA ILE A 663 6.46 0.19 -32.49
C ILE A 663 6.90 1.65 -32.42
N VAL A 664 5.97 2.59 -32.26
CA VAL A 664 6.23 4.04 -32.20
C VAL A 664 6.96 4.43 -30.90
N PHE A 665 6.62 3.76 -29.79
CA PHE A 665 7.31 3.82 -28.50
C PHE A 665 7.59 5.24 -27.97
N GLY A 666 6.57 6.12 -28.06
CA GLY A 666 6.65 7.51 -27.60
C GLY A 666 7.42 8.48 -28.51
N ALA A 667 7.97 8.01 -29.64
CA ALA A 667 8.50 8.90 -30.68
C ALA A 667 7.36 9.59 -31.46
N THR A 668 7.70 10.61 -32.24
CA THR A 668 6.73 11.27 -33.15
C THR A 668 6.23 10.28 -34.21
N PHE A 669 4.91 10.26 -34.44
CA PHE A 669 4.31 9.41 -35.47
C PHE A 669 4.56 9.98 -36.88
N ASP A 670 5.23 9.20 -37.71
CA ASP A 670 5.51 9.45 -39.12
C ASP A 670 4.91 8.29 -39.93
N GLU A 671 3.84 8.57 -40.66
CA GLU A 671 3.04 7.56 -41.36
C GLU A 671 3.80 6.89 -42.52
N GLU A 672 4.62 7.65 -43.26
CA GLU A 672 5.41 7.10 -44.36
C GLU A 672 6.47 6.14 -43.84
N ARG A 673 7.19 6.57 -42.80
CA ARG A 673 8.20 5.74 -42.15
C ARG A 673 7.58 4.51 -41.47
N TYR A 674 6.43 4.66 -40.80
CA TYR A 674 5.73 3.57 -40.16
C TYR A 674 5.33 2.47 -41.16
N LYS A 675 4.73 2.86 -42.29
CA LYS A 675 4.38 1.92 -43.38
C LYS A 675 5.61 1.23 -43.97
N LYS A 676 6.73 1.95 -44.15
CA LYS A 676 8.01 1.34 -44.57
C LYS A 676 8.53 0.32 -43.57
N VAL A 677 8.50 0.61 -42.26
CA VAL A 677 8.94 -0.31 -41.20
C VAL A 677 8.10 -1.59 -41.22
N ILE A 678 6.77 -1.49 -41.27
CA ILE A 678 5.87 -2.66 -41.35
C ILE A 678 6.25 -3.56 -42.54
N HIS A 679 6.40 -2.98 -43.73
CA HIS A 679 6.73 -3.73 -44.93
C HIS A 679 8.13 -4.36 -44.88
N GLN A 680 9.16 -3.59 -44.47
CA GLN A 680 10.54 -4.07 -44.44
C GLN A 680 10.79 -5.12 -43.35
N CYS A 681 10.08 -5.04 -42.23
CA CYS A 681 10.12 -6.07 -41.18
C CYS A 681 9.24 -7.30 -41.49
N GLY A 682 8.50 -7.31 -42.61
CA GLY A 682 7.63 -8.42 -43.02
C GLY A 682 6.27 -8.48 -42.31
N LEU A 683 5.96 -7.50 -41.45
CA LEU A 683 4.78 -7.49 -40.57
C LEU A 683 3.44 -7.32 -41.29
N THR A 684 3.42 -6.92 -42.57
CA THR A 684 2.18 -6.69 -43.34
C THR A 684 1.23 -7.89 -43.32
N ARG A 685 1.77 -9.10 -43.48
CA ARG A 685 0.98 -10.34 -43.44
C ARG A 685 0.48 -10.66 -42.04
N ASP A 686 1.28 -10.42 -41.02
CA ASP A 686 0.88 -10.70 -39.64
C ASP A 686 -0.20 -9.73 -39.13
N LEU A 687 -0.11 -8.45 -39.54
CA LEU A 687 -1.13 -7.45 -39.23
C LEU A 687 -2.47 -7.74 -39.93
N SER A 688 -2.46 -8.23 -41.18
CA SER A 688 -3.70 -8.61 -41.87
C SER A 688 -4.43 -9.82 -41.25
N LEU A 689 -3.75 -10.58 -40.37
CA LEU A 689 -4.34 -11.67 -39.60
C LEU A 689 -5.03 -11.20 -38.29
N PHE A 690 -5.10 -9.90 -38.03
CA PHE A 690 -5.89 -9.31 -36.94
C PHE A 690 -7.08 -8.53 -37.47
N ASP A 691 -8.24 -8.71 -36.85
CA ASP A 691 -9.51 -8.11 -37.29
C ASP A 691 -9.52 -6.57 -37.23
N ALA A 692 -8.52 -5.96 -36.57
CA ALA A 692 -8.28 -4.52 -36.42
C ALA A 692 -6.82 -4.08 -36.73
N GLY A 693 -6.01 -4.94 -37.38
CA GLY A 693 -4.66 -4.56 -37.80
C GLY A 693 -3.72 -4.10 -36.68
N ASP A 694 -3.06 -2.96 -36.87
CA ASP A 694 -2.06 -2.36 -35.97
C ASP A 694 -2.63 -1.70 -34.71
N ASP A 695 -3.93 -1.35 -34.71
CA ASP A 695 -4.63 -0.82 -33.55
C ASP A 695 -5.04 -1.94 -32.54
N THR A 696 -4.70 -3.20 -32.82
CA THR A 696 -4.96 -4.34 -31.93
C THR A 696 -4.17 -4.23 -30.62
N GLU A 697 -4.82 -4.44 -29.48
CA GLU A 697 -4.18 -4.45 -28.15
C GLU A 697 -3.39 -5.74 -27.88
N VAL A 698 -2.14 -5.60 -27.42
CA VAL A 698 -1.23 -6.73 -27.15
C VAL A 698 -1.57 -7.47 -25.85
N GLY A 699 -2.07 -6.74 -24.84
CA GLY A 699 -2.40 -7.27 -23.52
C GLY A 699 -1.21 -7.38 -22.55
N GLU A 700 -1.42 -8.07 -21.42
CA GLU A 700 -0.42 -8.18 -20.35
C GLU A 700 0.79 -9.04 -20.79
N LYS A 701 1.98 -8.43 -20.86
CA LYS A 701 3.26 -9.06 -21.25
C LYS A 701 3.28 -9.79 -22.61
N GLY A 702 2.42 -9.41 -23.56
CA GLY A 702 2.35 -10.07 -24.88
C GLY A 702 1.89 -11.54 -24.85
N LEU A 703 1.39 -12.02 -23.72
CA LEU A 703 0.94 -13.41 -23.55
C LEU A 703 -0.11 -13.79 -24.60
N THR A 704 -1.02 -12.87 -24.92
CA THR A 704 -2.08 -13.03 -25.93
C THR A 704 -1.53 -13.32 -27.33
N LEU A 705 -0.37 -12.76 -27.70
CA LEU A 705 0.28 -12.97 -28.99
C LEU A 705 1.06 -14.29 -29.00
N ARG A 706 1.90 -14.52 -27.98
CA ARG A 706 2.67 -15.77 -27.83
C ARG A 706 1.76 -17.01 -27.79
N PHE A 707 0.61 -16.95 -27.13
CA PHE A 707 -0.35 -18.07 -27.07
C PHE A 707 -1.04 -18.40 -28.40
N ARG A 708 -0.99 -17.52 -29.42
CA ARG A 708 -1.52 -17.82 -30.77
C ARG A 708 -0.45 -18.34 -31.73
N GLY A 709 0.78 -18.57 -31.27
CA GLY A 709 1.89 -19.05 -32.10
C GLY A 709 2.38 -18.04 -33.13
N ARG A 710 2.10 -16.74 -32.93
CA ARG A 710 2.46 -15.65 -33.85
C ARG A 710 3.63 -14.85 -33.27
N THR A 711 4.83 -15.39 -33.40
CA THR A 711 6.05 -14.88 -32.76
C THR A 711 6.58 -13.56 -33.36
N ILE A 712 6.07 -13.13 -34.51
CA ILE A 712 6.68 -12.08 -35.35
C ILE A 712 6.23 -10.67 -34.95
N ILE A 713 5.02 -10.49 -34.42
CA ILE A 713 4.50 -9.16 -34.00
C ILE A 713 5.23 -8.61 -32.76
N ASP A 714 5.85 -9.50 -31.98
CA ASP A 714 6.68 -9.16 -30.82
C ASP A 714 8.10 -8.67 -31.22
N ASP A 715 8.44 -8.59 -32.52
CA ASP A 715 9.82 -8.35 -32.99
C ASP A 715 10.38 -6.98 -32.51
N PRO A 716 11.37 -6.97 -31.60
CA PRO A 716 11.99 -5.74 -31.11
C PRO A 716 12.79 -5.00 -32.19
N SER A 717 13.09 -5.64 -33.34
CA SER A 717 13.69 -4.97 -34.50
C SER A 717 12.82 -3.82 -35.00
N ALA A 718 11.50 -4.01 -35.13
CA ALA A 718 10.61 -3.01 -35.71
C ALA A 718 10.61 -1.69 -34.90
N ARG A 719 10.60 -1.79 -33.57
CA ARG A 719 10.78 -0.65 -32.64
C ARG A 719 12.17 0.00 -32.82
N ALA A 720 13.22 -0.82 -32.88
CA ALA A 720 14.60 -0.32 -33.01
C ALA A 720 14.85 0.39 -34.36
N ILE A 721 14.21 -0.06 -35.44
CA ILE A 721 14.32 0.50 -36.79
C ILE A 721 13.42 1.74 -36.97
N TYR A 722 12.25 1.75 -36.33
CA TYR A 722 11.39 2.93 -36.28
C TYR A 722 12.04 4.10 -35.53
N SER A 723 12.83 3.84 -34.48
CA SER A 723 13.63 4.85 -33.78
C SER A 723 14.58 5.62 -34.71
N SER A 724 14.77 6.92 -34.47
CA SER A 724 15.72 7.77 -35.21
C SER A 724 17.20 7.57 -34.84
N ALA A 725 17.51 6.59 -33.99
CA ALA A 725 18.86 6.29 -33.53
C ALA A 725 19.86 6.02 -34.67
N GLU A 726 21.06 6.62 -34.56
CA GLU A 726 22.21 6.39 -35.47
C GLU A 726 22.89 5.04 -35.24
N ILE A 727 22.80 4.49 -34.03
CA ILE A 727 23.37 3.19 -33.65
C ILE A 727 22.23 2.24 -33.29
N ILE A 728 22.19 1.09 -33.94
CA ILE A 728 21.21 0.02 -33.70
C ILE A 728 21.97 -1.21 -33.22
N ILE A 729 21.60 -1.73 -32.05
CA ILE A 729 22.16 -2.93 -31.44
C ILE A 729 21.08 -4.01 -31.42
N LEU A 730 21.34 -5.16 -32.05
CA LEU A 730 20.40 -6.28 -32.14
C LEU A 730 21.01 -7.54 -31.50
N ASP A 731 20.35 -8.09 -30.47
CA ASP A 731 20.79 -9.33 -29.80
C ASP A 731 19.95 -10.54 -30.25
N ASP A 732 20.47 -11.28 -31.23
CA ASP A 732 19.94 -12.56 -31.75
C ASP A 732 18.49 -12.55 -32.26
N VAL A 733 18.00 -11.39 -32.71
CA VAL A 733 16.60 -11.17 -33.10
C VAL A 733 16.06 -12.10 -34.20
N LEU A 734 16.93 -12.64 -35.06
CA LEU A 734 16.53 -13.55 -36.14
C LEU A 734 16.34 -15.02 -35.71
N SER A 735 16.70 -15.44 -34.50
CA SER A 735 16.72 -16.87 -34.15
C SER A 735 15.33 -17.49 -33.92
N ALA A 736 14.31 -16.66 -33.66
CA ALA A 736 12.91 -17.07 -33.51
C ALA A 736 12.12 -17.04 -34.83
N LEU A 737 12.72 -16.57 -35.92
CA LEU A 737 12.08 -16.41 -37.23
C LEU A 737 12.42 -17.57 -38.16
N ASP A 738 11.54 -17.85 -39.13
CA ASP A 738 11.83 -18.78 -40.20
C ASP A 738 12.89 -18.22 -41.16
N VAL A 739 13.46 -19.09 -42.00
CA VAL A 739 14.57 -18.74 -42.90
C VAL A 739 14.12 -17.76 -43.99
N HIS A 740 12.87 -17.84 -44.48
CA HIS A 740 12.38 -16.93 -45.52
C HIS A 740 12.15 -15.52 -44.95
N THR A 741 11.48 -15.40 -43.81
CA THR A 741 11.28 -14.09 -43.15
C THR A 741 12.62 -13.48 -42.73
N SER A 742 13.56 -14.28 -42.23
CA SER A 742 14.92 -13.81 -41.92
C SER A 742 15.64 -13.24 -43.14
N LYS A 743 15.51 -13.90 -44.30
CA LYS A 743 16.07 -13.45 -45.59
C LYS A 743 15.39 -12.16 -46.07
N TRP A 744 14.06 -12.07 -45.96
CA TRP A 744 13.30 -10.85 -46.28
C TRP A 744 13.76 -9.65 -45.44
N ILE A 745 13.88 -9.79 -44.11
CA ILE A 745 14.32 -8.72 -43.23
C ILE A 745 15.76 -8.28 -43.54
N LEU A 746 16.66 -9.23 -43.86
CA LEU A 746 18.02 -8.88 -44.30
C LEU A 746 18.02 -8.07 -45.61
N GLU A 747 17.34 -8.56 -46.64
CA GLU A 747 17.33 -7.95 -47.97
C GLU A 747 16.55 -6.62 -48.02
N LYS A 748 15.41 -6.53 -47.35
CA LYS A 748 14.50 -5.37 -47.41
C LYS A 748 14.75 -4.36 -46.31
N CYS A 749 15.21 -4.77 -45.13
CA CYS A 749 15.36 -3.87 -43.97
C CYS A 749 16.81 -3.54 -43.64
N PHE A 750 17.66 -4.53 -43.35
CA PHE A 750 19.04 -4.27 -42.93
C PHE A 750 19.91 -3.73 -44.08
N LEU A 751 19.64 -4.18 -45.32
CA LEU A 751 20.21 -3.63 -46.55
C LEU A 751 19.32 -2.52 -47.18
N GLY A 752 18.19 -2.19 -46.53
CA GLY A 752 17.19 -1.23 -46.99
C GLY A 752 17.56 0.24 -46.79
N ASP A 753 16.67 1.13 -47.22
CA ASP A 753 16.85 2.59 -47.07
C ASP A 753 16.76 3.06 -45.62
N LEU A 754 15.97 2.40 -44.77
CA LEU A 754 15.79 2.78 -43.36
C LEU A 754 17.06 2.66 -42.52
N VAL A 755 17.89 1.63 -42.76
CA VAL A 755 19.13 1.35 -42.01
C VAL A 755 20.37 1.96 -42.68
N LYS A 756 20.26 2.38 -43.95
CA LYS A 756 21.37 2.94 -44.73
C LYS A 756 22.03 4.14 -44.06
N GLY A 757 23.34 4.03 -43.84
CA GLY A 757 24.16 5.07 -43.18
C GLY A 757 24.19 4.99 -41.65
N ARG A 758 23.41 4.10 -41.04
CA ARG A 758 23.44 3.83 -39.59
C ARG A 758 24.48 2.78 -39.25
N THR A 759 24.89 2.75 -37.99
CA THR A 759 25.79 1.72 -37.47
C THR A 759 24.97 0.58 -36.91
N LEU A 760 25.07 -0.61 -37.51
CA LEU A 760 24.40 -1.82 -37.03
C LEU A 760 25.42 -2.68 -36.29
N ILE A 761 25.13 -3.05 -35.05
CA ILE A 761 25.90 -4.01 -34.24
C ILE A 761 24.99 -5.18 -33.92
N MET A 762 25.30 -6.36 -34.45
CA MET A 762 24.41 -7.51 -34.38
C MET A 762 25.10 -8.74 -33.80
N VAL A 763 24.49 -9.34 -32.80
CA VAL A 763 24.73 -10.73 -32.38
C VAL A 763 23.72 -11.61 -33.12
N THR A 764 24.16 -12.75 -33.66
CA THR A 764 23.23 -13.75 -34.20
C THR A 764 23.82 -15.16 -34.15
N HIS A 765 22.94 -16.15 -34.01
CA HIS A 765 23.26 -17.55 -34.28
C HIS A 765 23.18 -17.91 -35.77
N ASN A 766 22.47 -17.15 -36.61
CA ASN A 766 22.37 -17.40 -38.07
C ASN A 766 23.50 -16.70 -38.85
N VAL A 767 24.75 -17.05 -38.52
CA VAL A 767 25.98 -16.46 -39.10
C VAL A 767 26.05 -16.66 -40.63
N SER A 768 25.46 -17.75 -41.13
CA SER A 768 25.34 -18.09 -42.55
C SER A 768 24.64 -17.03 -43.39
N LEU A 769 23.60 -16.39 -42.84
CA LEU A 769 22.75 -15.46 -43.59
C LEU A 769 23.37 -14.04 -43.62
N ILE A 770 23.82 -13.54 -42.47
CA ILE A 770 24.34 -12.16 -42.34
C ILE A 770 25.84 -12.07 -42.65
N GLY A 771 26.61 -13.13 -42.40
CA GLY A 771 28.07 -13.15 -42.53
C GLY A 771 28.62 -12.60 -43.85
N PRO A 772 28.09 -13.00 -45.03
CA PRO A 772 28.53 -12.49 -46.33
C PRO A 772 28.33 -10.97 -46.52
N HIS A 773 27.44 -10.35 -45.75
CA HIS A 773 27.07 -8.93 -45.85
C HIS A 773 27.67 -8.07 -44.72
N ALA A 774 28.43 -8.64 -43.79
CA ALA A 774 29.03 -7.93 -42.67
C ALA A 774 30.40 -7.32 -43.04
N ASP A 775 30.54 -5.99 -42.89
CA ASP A 775 31.79 -5.24 -43.15
C ASP A 775 32.88 -5.47 -42.09
N PHE A 776 32.48 -5.92 -40.90
CA PHE A 776 33.37 -6.18 -39.77
C PHE A 776 32.79 -7.30 -38.91
N VAL A 777 33.61 -8.28 -38.56
CA VAL A 777 33.20 -9.48 -37.82
C VAL A 777 34.14 -9.69 -36.64
N VAL A 778 33.57 -9.97 -35.46
CA VAL A 778 34.28 -10.23 -34.20
C VAL A 778 33.94 -11.64 -33.72
N SER A 779 34.95 -12.51 -33.57
CA SER A 779 34.79 -13.88 -33.08
C SER A 779 35.17 -13.98 -31.59
N LEU A 780 34.20 -14.30 -30.73
CA LEU A 780 34.41 -14.56 -29.31
C LEU A 780 34.69 -16.05 -29.02
N GLY A 781 35.67 -16.30 -28.15
CA GLY A 781 36.00 -17.62 -27.62
C GLY A 781 35.20 -17.99 -26.37
N ILE A 782 35.24 -19.27 -25.98
CA ILE A 782 34.54 -19.79 -24.78
C ILE A 782 35.03 -19.08 -23.50
N ASP A 783 36.30 -18.70 -23.43
CA ASP A 783 36.91 -17.98 -22.30
C ASP A 783 36.59 -16.47 -22.25
N ALA A 784 35.57 -16.00 -22.98
CA ALA A 784 35.16 -14.59 -23.08
C ALA A 784 36.30 -13.64 -23.50
N ARG A 785 37.11 -14.10 -24.46
CA ARG A 785 38.20 -13.39 -25.12
C ARG A 785 37.93 -13.27 -26.61
N ILE A 786 38.44 -12.23 -27.26
CA ILE A 786 38.42 -12.09 -28.72
C ILE A 786 39.42 -13.09 -29.32
N LEU A 787 38.99 -13.90 -30.29
CA LEU A 787 39.83 -14.84 -31.04
C LEU A 787 40.34 -14.24 -32.35
N ALA A 788 39.49 -13.50 -33.04
CA ALA A 788 39.79 -12.84 -34.31
C ALA A 788 38.82 -11.67 -34.53
N GLN A 789 39.29 -10.62 -35.20
CA GLN A 789 38.49 -9.49 -35.67
C GLN A 789 38.96 -9.08 -37.07
N GLY A 790 38.05 -8.75 -37.99
CA GLY A 790 38.41 -8.42 -39.37
C GLY A 790 37.24 -8.52 -40.35
N SER A 791 37.54 -8.79 -41.62
CA SER A 791 36.53 -9.17 -42.63
C SER A 791 36.01 -10.59 -42.38
N PHE A 792 34.81 -10.90 -42.88
CA PHE A 792 34.21 -12.24 -42.75
C PHE A 792 35.14 -13.36 -43.27
N SER A 793 35.85 -13.12 -44.37
CA SER A 793 36.85 -14.04 -44.95
C SER A 793 38.06 -14.30 -44.05
N GLU A 794 38.55 -13.28 -43.33
CA GLU A 794 39.69 -13.42 -42.41
C GLU A 794 39.29 -14.13 -41.12
N VAL A 795 38.07 -13.90 -40.62
CA VAL A 795 37.57 -14.61 -39.44
C VAL A 795 37.25 -16.07 -39.76
N LEU A 796 36.79 -16.39 -40.98
CA LEU A 796 36.52 -17.77 -41.41
C LEU A 796 37.79 -18.63 -41.51
N SER A 797 38.95 -18.04 -41.85
CA SER A 797 40.21 -18.79 -41.99
C SER A 797 40.85 -19.16 -40.64
N HIS A 798 40.55 -18.39 -39.59
CA HIS A 798 41.06 -18.63 -38.23
C HIS A 798 40.19 -19.58 -37.39
N ASN A 799 38.98 -19.94 -37.84
CA ASN A 799 38.01 -20.70 -37.03
C ASN A 799 37.36 -21.87 -37.78
N ASP A 800 38.06 -23.02 -37.82
CA ASP A 800 37.60 -24.26 -38.48
C ASP A 800 36.29 -24.86 -37.94
N LYS A 801 35.84 -24.46 -36.74
CA LYS A 801 34.50 -24.84 -36.24
C LYS A 801 33.42 -23.96 -36.85
N LEU A 802 33.63 -22.64 -36.87
CA LEU A 802 32.70 -21.69 -37.49
C LEU A 802 32.55 -21.97 -38.99
N ARG A 803 33.66 -22.22 -39.69
CA ARG A 803 33.68 -22.57 -41.12
C ARG A 803 32.82 -23.79 -41.46
N ARG A 804 32.83 -24.83 -40.61
CA ARG A 804 31.98 -26.03 -40.80
C ARG A 804 30.50 -25.75 -40.56
N ALA A 805 30.16 -25.04 -39.48
CA ALA A 805 28.77 -24.67 -39.20
C ALA A 805 28.16 -23.79 -40.32
N VAL A 806 28.93 -22.83 -40.86
CA VAL A 806 28.52 -22.02 -42.00
C VAL A 806 28.30 -22.88 -43.25
N LEU A 807 29.18 -23.85 -43.53
CA LEU A 807 29.04 -24.78 -44.67
C LEU A 807 27.85 -25.76 -44.55
N GLU A 808 27.44 -26.13 -43.34
CA GLU A 808 26.25 -26.95 -43.11
C GLU A 808 24.97 -26.12 -43.27
N ASN A 809 24.92 -24.91 -42.72
CA ASN A 809 23.77 -24.02 -42.86
C ASN A 809 23.56 -23.54 -44.30
N LEU A 810 24.62 -23.22 -45.05
CA LEU A 810 24.51 -22.84 -46.47
C LEU A 810 23.83 -23.95 -47.29
N LYS A 811 24.12 -25.22 -47.02
CA LYS A 811 23.46 -26.37 -47.66
C LYS A 811 22.00 -26.58 -47.24
N GLN A 812 21.56 -25.98 -46.13
CA GLN A 812 20.15 -25.92 -45.76
C GLN A 812 19.45 -24.78 -46.49
N VAL A 813 20.07 -23.60 -46.58
CA VAL A 813 19.52 -22.44 -47.32
C VAL A 813 19.37 -22.76 -48.82
N GLU A 814 20.37 -23.37 -49.46
CA GLU A 814 20.29 -23.78 -50.89
C GLU A 814 19.16 -24.78 -51.19
N LYS A 815 18.70 -25.56 -50.19
CA LYS A 815 17.54 -26.46 -50.35
C LYS A 815 16.20 -25.75 -50.21
N VAL A 816 16.17 -24.61 -49.53
CA VAL A 816 14.96 -23.81 -49.27
C VAL A 816 14.66 -22.87 -50.43
N ASP A 817 15.67 -22.44 -51.19
CA ASP A 817 15.52 -21.61 -52.40
C ASP A 817 14.80 -22.31 -53.59
N GLN A 818 14.39 -23.59 -53.46
CA GLN A 818 13.68 -24.34 -54.52
C GLN A 818 12.14 -24.32 -54.41
N GLU A 819 11.57 -23.80 -53.33
CA GLU A 819 10.11 -23.63 -53.18
C GLU A 819 9.77 -22.14 -53.03
N VAL A 820 9.53 -21.48 -54.17
CA VAL A 820 9.04 -20.09 -54.24
C VAL A 820 7.62 -20.09 -54.79
N ASP A 821 6.65 -19.78 -53.93
CA ASP A 821 5.30 -19.40 -54.35
C ASP A 821 5.10 -17.90 -54.11
N ASN A 822 4.64 -17.20 -55.15
CA ASN A 822 4.33 -15.77 -55.10
C ASN A 822 2.81 -15.63 -54.91
N ASN A 823 2.39 -15.29 -53.70
CA ASN A 823 1.02 -14.85 -53.44
C ASN A 823 1.03 -13.63 -52.51
N ASP A 824 0.81 -12.45 -53.09
CA ASP A 824 0.45 -11.25 -52.34
C ASP A 824 -0.90 -11.48 -51.64
N PRO A 825 -1.05 -11.13 -50.35
CA PRO A 825 -2.34 -11.21 -49.68
C PRO A 825 -3.22 -10.01 -50.06
N ASP A 826 -4.43 -10.28 -50.56
CA ASP A 826 -5.46 -9.27 -50.81
C ASP A 826 -5.75 -8.41 -49.57
N GLU A 827 -6.07 -7.12 -49.79
CA GLU A 827 -6.53 -6.20 -48.73
C GLU A 827 -7.88 -6.64 -48.14
N VAL A 828 -7.84 -7.36 -47.02
CA VAL A 828 -9.03 -7.59 -46.19
C VAL A 828 -9.33 -6.34 -45.36
N LYS A 829 -10.49 -5.72 -45.61
CA LYS A 829 -10.95 -4.55 -44.85
C LYS A 829 -11.32 -4.93 -43.42
N ALA A 830 -10.63 -4.34 -42.45
CA ALA A 830 -10.93 -4.47 -41.02
C ALA A 830 -12.34 -3.95 -40.69
N VAL A 831 -13.17 -4.78 -40.06
CA VAL A 831 -14.47 -4.41 -39.50
C VAL A 831 -14.71 -5.19 -38.19
N SER A 832 -13.90 -4.92 -37.16
CA SER A 832 -14.32 -5.06 -35.76
C SER A 832 -13.42 -4.25 -34.82
N ASP A 833 -13.90 -4.04 -33.60
CA ASP A 833 -13.22 -3.26 -32.57
C ASP A 833 -12.01 -4.04 -32.01
N GLY A 834 -10.81 -3.44 -31.99
CA GLY A 834 -9.51 -4.12 -31.88
C GLY A 834 -9.13 -4.72 -30.52
N LYS A 835 -10.10 -4.84 -29.59
CA LYS A 835 -9.87 -5.31 -28.23
C LYS A 835 -9.91 -6.83 -28.14
N LEU A 836 -8.72 -7.46 -28.16
CA LEU A 836 -8.58 -8.92 -27.92
C LEU A 836 -8.99 -9.32 -26.50
N VAL A 837 -8.74 -8.44 -25.53
CA VAL A 837 -9.19 -8.58 -24.15
C VAL A 837 -10.50 -7.82 -24.00
N VAL A 838 -11.56 -8.51 -23.58
CA VAL A 838 -12.81 -7.81 -23.22
C VAL A 838 -12.55 -6.98 -21.98
N GLU A 839 -12.69 -5.65 -22.11
CA GLU A 839 -12.68 -4.73 -20.98
C GLU A 839 -13.67 -5.20 -19.91
N GLU A 840 -13.30 -5.01 -18.66
CA GLU A 840 -14.12 -5.51 -17.56
C GLU A 840 -15.41 -4.70 -17.46
N GLU A 841 -16.55 -5.36 -17.64
CA GLU A 841 -17.87 -4.78 -17.35
C GLU A 841 -17.98 -4.47 -15.85
N SER A 842 -17.43 -3.34 -15.44
CA SER A 842 -17.70 -2.77 -14.12
C SER A 842 -19.18 -2.43 -14.06
N GLY A 843 -19.92 -2.99 -13.09
CA GLY A 843 -21.33 -2.68 -12.92
C GLY A 843 -21.55 -1.18 -12.72
N ILE A 844 -22.11 -0.51 -13.73
CA ILE A 844 -22.45 0.91 -13.69
C ILE A 844 -23.77 1.08 -12.91
N GLY A 845 -23.86 2.12 -12.08
CA GLY A 845 -25.04 2.40 -11.27
C GLY A 845 -25.16 1.54 -9.99
N HIS A 846 -26.39 1.25 -9.59
CA HIS A 846 -26.68 0.62 -8.30
C HIS A 846 -26.39 -0.89 -8.26
N LEU A 847 -25.95 -1.39 -7.09
CA LEU A 847 -25.77 -2.82 -6.84
C LEU A 847 -27.08 -3.57 -7.05
N SER A 848 -27.08 -4.53 -7.97
CA SER A 848 -28.31 -5.29 -8.30
C SER A 848 -28.84 -6.07 -7.09
N TRP A 849 -30.17 -6.09 -6.93
CA TRP A 849 -30.81 -6.93 -5.92
C TRP A 849 -30.52 -8.43 -6.12
N ALA A 850 -30.23 -8.86 -7.35
CA ALA A 850 -29.79 -10.23 -7.62
C ALA A 850 -28.45 -10.55 -6.94
N SER A 851 -27.49 -9.62 -6.97
CA SER A 851 -26.20 -9.75 -6.29
C SER A 851 -26.36 -9.82 -4.76
N LEU A 852 -27.19 -8.95 -4.18
CA LEU A 852 -27.51 -8.98 -2.74
C LEU A 852 -28.22 -10.29 -2.35
N LYS A 853 -29.23 -10.70 -3.11
CA LYS A 853 -29.96 -11.96 -2.89
C LYS A 853 -29.04 -13.17 -2.98
N MET A 854 -28.08 -13.19 -3.92
CA MET A 854 -27.08 -14.25 -4.03
C MET A 854 -26.24 -14.37 -2.75
N TYR A 855 -25.79 -13.25 -2.20
CA TYR A 855 -24.99 -13.22 -0.97
C TYR A 855 -25.82 -13.64 0.25
N PHE A 856 -26.98 -13.03 0.48
CA PHE A 856 -27.83 -13.34 1.65
C PHE A 856 -28.39 -14.77 1.63
N ALA A 857 -28.64 -15.35 0.45
CA ALA A 857 -29.07 -16.75 0.30
C ALA A 857 -27.92 -17.76 0.46
N ALA A 858 -26.65 -17.34 0.49
CA ALA A 858 -25.52 -18.22 0.71
C ALA A 858 -25.25 -18.52 2.20
N PHE A 859 -25.76 -17.70 3.13
CA PHE A 859 -25.55 -17.88 4.58
C PHE A 859 -26.20 -19.16 5.11
N GLU A 860 -27.44 -19.45 4.71
CA GLU A 860 -28.07 -20.74 4.96
C GLU A 860 -28.87 -21.19 3.74
N GLY A 861 -28.34 -22.17 3.01
CA GLY A 861 -28.92 -22.64 1.75
C GLY A 861 -30.21 -23.46 1.87
N ARG A 862 -30.70 -23.74 3.08
CA ARG A 862 -31.92 -24.54 3.32
C ARG A 862 -33.07 -23.72 3.92
N TRP A 863 -32.80 -22.84 4.89
CA TRP A 863 -33.80 -21.98 5.53
C TRP A 863 -33.32 -20.54 5.77
N PRO A 864 -33.00 -19.77 4.71
CA PRO A 864 -32.40 -18.44 4.86
C PRO A 864 -33.29 -17.46 5.66
N THR A 865 -34.62 -17.57 5.58
CA THR A 865 -35.54 -16.72 6.34
C THR A 865 -35.48 -16.98 7.84
N LEU A 866 -35.39 -18.24 8.27
CA LEU A 866 -35.25 -18.60 9.68
C LEU A 866 -33.92 -18.10 10.23
N PHE A 867 -32.82 -18.32 9.49
CA PHE A 867 -31.49 -17.82 9.82
C PHE A 867 -31.46 -16.31 10.10
N TRP A 868 -31.95 -15.51 9.15
CA TRP A 868 -31.98 -14.05 9.32
C TRP A 868 -32.90 -13.62 10.47
N SER A 869 -34.07 -14.25 10.63
CA SER A 869 -34.97 -13.94 11.77
C SER A 869 -34.33 -14.23 13.13
N ALA A 870 -33.53 -15.31 13.23
CA ALA A 870 -32.81 -15.67 14.45
C ALA A 870 -31.74 -14.62 14.80
N ILE A 871 -30.93 -14.18 13.81
CA ILE A 871 -29.96 -13.09 14.02
C ILE A 871 -30.65 -11.83 14.51
N TRP A 872 -31.67 -11.34 13.79
CA TRP A 872 -32.38 -10.12 14.18
C TRP A 872 -32.93 -10.24 15.61
N SER A 873 -33.52 -11.37 15.98
CA SER A 873 -34.03 -11.59 17.35
C SER A 873 -32.93 -11.57 18.42
N ALA A 874 -31.76 -12.14 18.15
CA ALA A 874 -30.64 -12.18 19.09
C ALA A 874 -30.01 -10.79 19.28
N THR A 875 -29.78 -10.05 18.18
CA THR A 875 -29.27 -8.67 18.23
C THR A 875 -30.28 -7.72 18.87
N PHE A 876 -31.59 -7.86 18.61
CA PHE A 876 -32.61 -7.07 19.32
C PHE A 876 -32.58 -7.32 20.82
N PHE A 877 -32.48 -8.57 21.26
CA PHE A 877 -32.36 -8.90 22.68
C PHE A 877 -31.13 -8.27 23.33
N GLU A 878 -29.97 -8.38 22.68
CA GLU A 878 -28.73 -7.76 23.13
C GLU A 878 -28.86 -6.24 23.30
N CYS A 879 -29.30 -5.52 22.26
CA CYS A 879 -29.43 -4.06 22.29
C CYS A 879 -30.48 -3.59 23.32
N ILE A 880 -31.54 -4.37 23.59
CA ILE A 880 -32.50 -4.05 24.66
C ILE A 880 -31.82 -4.10 26.03
N VAL A 881 -31.00 -5.12 26.30
CA VAL A 881 -30.26 -5.21 27.58
C VAL A 881 -29.19 -4.12 27.68
N GLU A 882 -28.51 -3.79 26.58
CA GLU A 882 -27.54 -2.68 26.51
C GLU A 882 -28.18 -1.34 26.92
N VAL A 883 -29.36 -1.03 26.38
CA VAL A 883 -30.10 0.22 26.66
C VAL A 883 -30.76 0.22 28.05
N PHE A 884 -31.18 -0.95 28.55
CA PHE A 884 -31.74 -1.08 29.90
C PHE A 884 -30.69 -0.92 31.01
N ARG A 885 -29.43 -1.31 30.75
CA ARG A 885 -28.34 -1.29 31.73
C ARG A 885 -28.06 0.11 32.34
N PRO A 886 -27.92 1.22 31.58
CA PRO A 886 -27.80 2.57 32.16
C PRO A 886 -29.03 3.02 32.93
N TRP A 887 -30.24 2.62 32.53
CA TRP A 887 -31.47 2.95 33.25
C TRP A 887 -31.50 2.31 34.64
N PHE A 888 -31.12 1.02 34.75
CA PHE A 888 -30.99 0.34 36.04
C PHE A 888 -29.92 0.99 36.94
N LEU A 889 -28.82 1.47 36.35
CA LEU A 889 -27.78 2.20 37.07
C LEU A 889 -28.31 3.55 37.62
N GLY A 890 -29.14 4.26 36.83
CA GLY A 890 -29.86 5.46 37.28
C GLY A 890 -30.79 5.20 38.46
N GLN A 891 -31.55 4.11 38.42
CA GLN A 891 -32.42 3.71 39.54
C GLN A 891 -31.63 3.45 40.84
N TRP A 892 -30.42 2.89 40.76
CA TRP A 892 -29.57 2.73 41.95
C TRP A 892 -29.15 4.09 42.54
N ALA A 893 -28.82 5.08 41.71
CA ALA A 893 -28.45 6.42 42.19
C ALA A 893 -29.61 7.13 42.91
N THR A 894 -30.82 7.09 42.35
CA THR A 894 -32.01 7.74 42.96
C THR A 894 -32.35 7.22 44.36
N GLN A 895 -31.93 5.99 44.72
CA GLN A 895 -32.13 5.50 46.10
C GLN A 895 -31.40 6.31 47.16
N TYR A 896 -30.29 6.98 46.81
CA TYR A 896 -29.55 7.85 47.72
C TYR A 896 -30.17 9.26 47.84
N GLU A 897 -31.16 9.61 47.01
CA GLU A 897 -31.97 10.82 47.17
C GLU A 897 -33.02 10.61 48.28
N ASP A 898 -33.64 9.42 48.33
CA ASP A 898 -34.72 9.09 49.27
C ASP A 898 -34.24 8.48 50.62
N HIS A 899 -33.07 7.81 50.65
CA HIS A 899 -32.61 7.03 51.81
C HIS A 899 -31.17 7.38 52.23
N THR A 900 -30.85 7.18 53.50
CA THR A 900 -29.47 7.41 53.97
C THR A 900 -28.51 6.34 53.45
N PRO A 901 -27.20 6.61 53.30
CA PRO A 901 -26.25 5.67 52.70
C PRO A 901 -26.11 4.31 53.40
N GLU A 902 -26.58 4.17 54.65
CA GLU A 902 -26.55 2.92 55.41
C GLU A 902 -27.81 2.06 55.23
N GLU A 903 -28.90 2.62 54.69
CA GLU A 903 -30.18 1.94 54.46
C GLU A 903 -30.28 1.33 53.05
N VAL A 904 -29.50 1.84 52.09
CA VAL A 904 -29.49 1.35 50.70
C VAL A 904 -28.82 -0.04 50.61
N ASN A 905 -29.55 -1.03 50.09
CA ASN A 905 -29.01 -2.38 49.88
C ASN A 905 -28.04 -2.44 48.67
N VAL A 906 -26.82 -1.97 48.87
CA VAL A 906 -25.76 -1.95 47.86
C VAL A 906 -25.51 -3.33 47.21
N PRO A 907 -25.44 -4.47 47.94
CA PRO A 907 -25.30 -5.79 47.33
C PRO A 907 -26.39 -6.16 46.33
N TYR A 908 -27.65 -5.74 46.55
CA TYR A 908 -28.74 -5.98 45.60
C TYR A 908 -28.51 -5.28 44.26
N TYR A 909 -28.19 -3.98 44.28
CA TYR A 909 -27.96 -3.21 43.05
C TYR A 909 -26.69 -3.65 42.31
N VAL A 910 -25.59 -3.92 43.04
CA VAL A 910 -24.35 -4.46 42.44
C VAL A 910 -24.58 -5.84 41.83
N GLY A 911 -25.34 -6.72 42.51
CA GLY A 911 -25.70 -8.04 42.00
C GLY A 911 -26.63 -8.00 40.79
N GLY A 912 -27.65 -7.14 40.80
CA GLY A 912 -28.55 -6.92 39.66
C GLY A 912 -27.81 -6.38 38.43
N TYR A 913 -26.87 -5.46 38.63
CA TYR A 913 -26.02 -4.96 37.55
C TYR A 913 -25.11 -6.05 36.96
N ALA A 914 -24.48 -6.86 37.81
CA ALA A 914 -23.67 -8.00 37.38
C ALA A 914 -24.50 -9.04 36.60
N PHE A 915 -25.75 -9.28 37.01
CA PHE A 915 -26.67 -10.17 36.27
C PHE A 915 -27.02 -9.61 34.88
N LEU A 916 -27.36 -8.33 34.76
CA LEU A 916 -27.64 -7.68 33.47
C LEU A 916 -26.43 -7.76 32.52
N LEU A 917 -25.21 -7.66 33.04
CA LEU A 917 -24.00 -7.85 32.26
C LEU A 917 -23.85 -9.28 31.73
N VAL A 918 -24.01 -10.29 32.58
CA VAL A 918 -23.98 -11.71 32.14
C VAL A 918 -25.05 -11.98 31.09
N LEU A 919 -26.24 -11.41 31.25
CA LEU A 919 -27.34 -11.52 30.28
C LEU A 919 -27.00 -10.87 28.93
N MET A 920 -26.38 -9.69 28.94
CA MET A 920 -25.90 -9.01 27.73
C MET A 920 -24.85 -9.84 27.00
N PHE A 921 -23.83 -10.35 27.70
CA PHE A 921 -22.78 -11.17 27.08
C PHE A 921 -23.32 -12.48 26.51
N PHE A 922 -24.31 -13.07 27.16
CA PHE A 922 -25.00 -14.26 26.63
C PHE A 922 -25.72 -13.94 25.32
N GLY A 923 -26.45 -12.82 25.26
CA GLY A 923 -27.08 -12.32 24.03
C GLY A 923 -26.08 -12.11 22.90
N PHE A 924 -25.01 -11.36 23.16
CA PHE A 924 -23.91 -11.11 22.21
C PHE A 924 -23.26 -12.41 21.71
N MET A 925 -22.94 -13.35 22.61
CA MET A 925 -22.36 -14.65 22.22
C MET A 925 -23.28 -15.42 21.29
N VAL A 926 -24.58 -15.48 21.59
CA VAL A 926 -25.55 -16.19 20.75
C VAL A 926 -25.67 -15.51 19.37
N ALA A 927 -25.79 -14.18 19.32
CA ALA A 927 -25.87 -13.43 18.07
C ALA A 927 -24.62 -13.65 17.20
N GLN A 928 -23.42 -13.50 17.78
CA GLN A 928 -22.15 -13.64 17.06
C GLN A 928 -21.90 -15.09 16.60
N ILE A 929 -22.22 -16.11 17.40
CA ILE A 929 -22.07 -17.52 16.99
C ILE A 929 -22.96 -17.83 15.78
N ILE A 930 -24.22 -17.42 15.79
CA ILE A 930 -25.15 -17.62 14.66
C ILE A 930 -24.60 -16.91 13.40
N PHE A 931 -24.15 -15.66 13.54
CA PHE A 931 -23.56 -14.89 12.43
C PHE A 931 -22.28 -15.55 11.88
N PHE A 932 -21.40 -16.04 12.74
CA PHE A 932 -20.16 -16.71 12.32
C PHE A 932 -20.43 -18.04 11.60
N LEU A 933 -21.45 -18.80 11.99
CA LEU A 933 -21.85 -20.03 11.29
C LEU A 933 -22.32 -19.72 9.86
N GLY A 934 -23.25 -18.76 9.70
CA GLY A 934 -23.76 -18.39 8.38
C GLY A 934 -22.68 -17.79 7.47
N THR A 935 -21.76 -16.98 8.01
CA THR A 935 -20.66 -16.41 7.21
C THR A 935 -19.64 -17.47 6.78
N VAL A 936 -19.34 -18.51 7.59
CA VAL A 936 -18.54 -19.67 7.13
C VAL A 936 -19.26 -20.44 6.03
N ASN A 937 -20.57 -20.68 6.16
CA ASN A 937 -21.36 -21.38 5.15
C ASN A 937 -21.48 -20.60 3.83
N SER A 938 -21.63 -19.27 3.91
CA SER A 938 -21.60 -18.36 2.75
C SER A 938 -20.25 -18.41 2.04
N ALA A 939 -19.16 -18.26 2.79
CA ALA A 939 -17.78 -18.37 2.31
C ALA A 939 -17.50 -19.72 1.62
N ARG A 940 -18.02 -20.84 2.15
CA ARG A 940 -17.92 -22.17 1.53
C ARG A 940 -18.71 -22.25 0.21
N THR A 941 -19.97 -21.79 0.24
CA THR A 941 -20.92 -21.94 -0.88
C THR A 941 -20.57 -21.04 -2.06
N LEU A 942 -20.12 -19.80 -1.81
CA LEU A 942 -19.71 -18.87 -2.86
C LEU A 942 -18.39 -19.31 -3.51
N HIS A 943 -17.39 -19.75 -2.73
CA HIS A 943 -16.15 -20.33 -3.26
C HIS A 943 -16.43 -21.54 -4.16
N LYS A 944 -17.23 -22.50 -3.67
CA LYS A 944 -17.57 -23.70 -4.44
C LYS A 944 -18.27 -23.37 -5.77
N ARG A 945 -19.30 -22.52 -5.74
CA ARG A 945 -20.00 -22.05 -6.95
C ARG A 945 -19.05 -21.35 -7.93
N LEU A 946 -18.11 -20.54 -7.44
CA LEU A 946 -17.12 -19.89 -8.29
C LEU A 946 -16.21 -20.91 -8.99
N ILE A 947 -15.60 -21.84 -8.24
CA ILE A 947 -14.70 -22.86 -8.79
C ILE A 947 -15.43 -23.79 -9.78
N ASP A 948 -16.60 -24.31 -9.39
CA ASP A 948 -17.38 -25.22 -10.24
C ASP A 948 -17.82 -24.53 -11.55
N ASN A 949 -18.23 -23.25 -11.49
CA ASN A 949 -18.56 -22.48 -12.70
C ASN A 949 -17.33 -22.19 -13.56
N VAL A 950 -16.21 -21.73 -12.98
CA VAL A 950 -14.98 -21.39 -13.72
C VAL A 950 -14.41 -22.62 -14.44
N LEU A 951 -14.34 -23.77 -13.76
CA LEU A 951 -13.93 -25.03 -14.37
C LEU A 951 -14.97 -25.51 -15.41
N GLY A 952 -16.26 -25.33 -15.17
CA GLY A 952 -17.34 -25.65 -16.11
C GLY A 952 -17.48 -24.73 -17.34
N THR A 953 -16.73 -23.62 -17.43
CA THR A 953 -16.80 -22.70 -18.61
C THR A 953 -16.32 -23.34 -19.91
N THR A 954 -16.64 -22.72 -21.06
CA THR A 954 -16.06 -23.10 -22.36
C THR A 954 -14.63 -22.57 -22.52
N MET A 955 -13.82 -23.25 -23.35
CA MET A 955 -12.46 -22.79 -23.70
C MET A 955 -12.45 -21.35 -24.28
N ARG A 956 -13.44 -21.03 -25.12
CA ARG A 956 -13.61 -19.71 -25.75
C ARG A 956 -13.75 -18.56 -24.75
N TRP A 957 -14.25 -18.83 -23.53
CA TRP A 957 -14.34 -17.82 -22.48
C TRP A 957 -12.97 -17.53 -21.85
N LEU A 958 -12.13 -18.55 -21.69
CA LEU A 958 -10.74 -18.43 -21.23
C LEU A 958 -9.83 -17.74 -22.25
N ASP A 959 -10.18 -17.79 -23.54
CA ASP A 959 -9.44 -17.08 -24.59
C ASP A 959 -9.73 -15.57 -24.61
N LYS A 960 -10.91 -15.15 -24.11
CA LYS A 960 -11.33 -13.75 -24.02
C LYS A 960 -11.05 -13.10 -22.65
N THR A 961 -10.91 -13.91 -21.61
CA THR A 961 -10.79 -13.46 -20.22
C THR A 961 -9.37 -13.70 -19.72
N PRO A 962 -8.61 -12.66 -19.32
CA PRO A 962 -7.25 -12.84 -18.82
C PRO A 962 -7.21 -13.77 -17.62
N THR A 963 -6.29 -14.75 -17.63
CA THR A 963 -6.10 -15.68 -16.50
C THR A 963 -5.81 -14.95 -15.19
N SER A 964 -5.08 -13.81 -15.25
CA SER A 964 -4.85 -12.92 -14.11
C SER A 964 -6.15 -12.42 -13.48
N ARG A 965 -7.14 -11.99 -14.29
CA ARG A 965 -8.48 -11.58 -13.81
C ARG A 965 -9.19 -12.72 -13.08
N VAL A 966 -9.15 -13.95 -13.61
CA VAL A 966 -9.75 -15.14 -12.98
C VAL A 966 -9.06 -15.48 -11.65
N ILE A 967 -7.73 -15.40 -11.60
CA ILE A 967 -6.95 -15.57 -10.37
C ILE A 967 -7.36 -14.53 -9.33
N THR A 968 -7.49 -13.25 -9.68
CA THR A 968 -7.95 -12.18 -8.76
C THR A 968 -9.33 -12.49 -8.16
N ARG A 969 -10.29 -12.96 -8.98
CA ARG A 969 -11.62 -13.40 -8.47
C ARG A 969 -11.50 -14.55 -7.47
N CYS A 970 -10.66 -15.54 -7.74
CA CYS A 970 -10.43 -16.71 -6.88
C CYS A 970 -9.56 -16.43 -5.63
N THR A 971 -8.97 -15.24 -5.50
CA THR A 971 -7.98 -14.92 -4.45
C THR A 971 -8.37 -13.68 -3.64
N GLN A 972 -8.37 -12.50 -4.27
CA GLN A 972 -8.63 -11.22 -3.62
C GLN A 972 -10.11 -11.05 -3.28
N ASP A 973 -11.02 -11.32 -4.23
CA ASP A 973 -12.45 -11.09 -3.99
C ASP A 973 -13.04 -12.11 -3.02
N ILE A 974 -12.64 -13.39 -3.11
CA ILE A 974 -13.06 -14.36 -2.10
C ILE A 974 -12.52 -13.99 -0.72
N SER A 975 -11.30 -13.44 -0.61
CA SER A 975 -10.79 -12.91 0.66
C SER A 975 -11.66 -11.76 1.21
N SER A 976 -12.16 -10.88 0.34
CA SER A 976 -13.12 -9.82 0.71
C SER A 976 -14.48 -10.37 1.14
N VAL A 977 -14.98 -11.43 0.48
CA VAL A 977 -16.20 -12.17 0.85
C VAL A 977 -16.04 -12.91 2.19
N ASP A 978 -14.83 -13.38 2.52
CA ASP A 978 -14.54 -14.14 3.75
C ASP A 978 -14.39 -13.27 5.00
N SER A 979 -13.97 -12.02 4.81
CA SER A 979 -13.54 -11.12 5.89
C SER A 979 -14.26 -9.78 5.87
N ARG A 980 -13.99 -8.95 4.85
CA ARG A 980 -14.37 -7.55 4.80
C ARG A 980 -15.88 -7.31 4.70
N ILE A 981 -16.57 -8.07 3.85
CA ILE A 981 -18.04 -7.93 3.68
C ILE A 981 -18.78 -8.44 4.94
N PRO A 982 -18.45 -9.61 5.53
CA PRO A 982 -18.98 -10.04 6.82
C PRO A 982 -18.77 -9.04 7.96
N GLU A 983 -17.57 -8.46 8.08
CA GLU A 983 -17.23 -7.47 9.10
C GLU A 983 -18.15 -6.24 9.01
N ILE A 984 -18.24 -5.62 7.84
CA ILE A 984 -19.09 -4.44 7.60
C ILE A 984 -20.58 -4.77 7.80
N LEU A 985 -21.04 -5.95 7.35
CA LEU A 985 -22.43 -6.35 7.52
C LEU A 985 -22.81 -6.56 8.99
N SER A 986 -21.92 -7.15 9.80
CA SER A 986 -22.14 -7.32 11.23
C SER A 986 -22.36 -5.97 11.93
N THR A 987 -21.43 -5.03 11.70
CA THR A 987 -21.52 -3.68 12.25
C THR A 987 -22.75 -2.91 11.75
N LEU A 988 -23.14 -3.08 10.48
CA LEU A 988 -24.34 -2.45 9.93
C LEU A 988 -25.61 -2.96 10.63
N LEU A 989 -25.73 -4.27 10.86
CA LEU A 989 -26.87 -4.88 11.55
C LEU A 989 -26.97 -4.40 13.00
N GLU A 990 -25.84 -4.46 13.73
CA GLU A 990 -25.72 -4.00 15.13
C GLU A 990 -26.12 -2.53 15.27
N ILE A 991 -25.52 -1.63 14.48
CA ILE A 991 -25.84 -0.19 14.52
C ILE A 991 -27.29 0.08 14.15
N THR A 992 -27.84 -0.63 13.15
CA THR A 992 -29.24 -0.43 12.72
C THR A 992 -30.22 -0.80 13.85
N VAL A 993 -30.03 -1.97 14.48
CA VAL A 993 -30.85 -2.39 15.63
C VAL A 993 -30.68 -1.42 16.80
N LEU A 994 -29.44 -1.04 17.11
CA LEU A 994 -29.13 -0.16 18.24
C LEU A 994 -29.77 1.22 18.09
N ILE A 995 -29.75 1.82 16.90
CA ILE A 995 -30.44 3.09 16.61
C ILE A 995 -31.95 2.94 16.83
N ILE A 996 -32.56 1.87 16.32
CA ILE A 996 -34.00 1.60 16.47
C ILE A 996 -34.37 1.46 17.96
N VAL A 997 -33.65 0.64 18.72
CA VAL A 997 -33.92 0.41 20.15
C VAL A 997 -33.71 1.69 20.98
N ARG A 998 -32.63 2.44 20.74
CA ARG A 998 -32.37 3.72 21.43
C ARG A 998 -33.43 4.77 21.09
N PHE A 999 -33.89 4.86 19.84
CA PHE A 999 -34.96 5.77 19.43
C PHE A 999 -36.28 5.47 20.16
N PHE A 1000 -36.71 4.20 20.19
CA PHE A 1000 -37.90 3.80 20.94
C PHE A 1000 -37.76 4.03 22.46
N ALA A 1001 -36.59 3.77 23.04
CA ALA A 1001 -36.34 4.03 24.46
C ALA A 1001 -36.46 5.53 24.81
N ILE A 1002 -35.93 6.42 23.96
CA ILE A 1002 -36.07 7.88 24.14
C ILE A 1002 -37.54 8.31 24.03
N ILE A 1003 -38.32 7.74 23.10
CA ILE A 1003 -39.76 8.01 22.98
C ILE A 1003 -40.52 7.60 24.25
N ILE A 1004 -40.20 6.43 24.81
CA ILE A 1004 -40.85 5.90 26.02
C ILE A 1004 -40.51 6.76 27.24
N LEU A 1005 -39.24 7.15 27.40
CA LEU A 1005 -38.78 7.94 28.55
C LEU A 1005 -39.21 9.41 28.47
N THR A 1006 -39.22 10.00 27.27
CA THR A 1006 -39.58 11.42 27.09
C THR A 1006 -40.33 11.64 25.76
N PRO A 1007 -41.66 11.42 25.72
CA PRO A 1007 -42.47 11.49 24.49
C PRO A 1007 -42.35 12.80 23.69
N ILE A 1008 -42.03 13.91 24.36
CA ILE A 1008 -41.79 15.23 23.74
C ILE A 1008 -40.62 15.19 22.74
N PHE A 1009 -39.55 14.44 23.03
CA PHE A 1009 -38.45 14.24 22.08
C PHE A 1009 -38.84 13.34 20.91
N GLY A 1010 -39.83 12.46 21.06
CA GLY A 1010 -40.39 11.67 19.96
C GLY A 1010 -40.99 12.54 18.86
N PHE A 1011 -41.73 13.60 19.23
CA PHE A 1011 -42.25 14.58 18.28
C PHE A 1011 -41.11 15.31 17.53
N MET A 1012 -40.09 15.79 18.26
CA MET A 1012 -38.93 16.44 17.64
C MET A 1012 -38.14 15.48 16.73
N GLY A 1013 -37.98 14.22 17.12
CA GLY A 1013 -37.33 13.19 16.32
C GLY A 1013 -38.09 12.89 15.03
N LEU A 1014 -39.42 12.82 15.08
CA LEU A 1014 -40.26 12.69 13.88
C LEU A 1014 -40.20 13.91 12.96
N VAL A 1015 -40.11 15.13 13.52
CA VAL A 1015 -39.91 16.36 12.74
C VAL A 1015 -38.54 16.35 12.04
N VAL A 1016 -37.47 15.95 12.73
CA VAL A 1016 -36.13 15.81 12.12
C VAL A 1016 -36.10 14.72 11.05
N MET A 1017 -36.72 13.56 11.30
CA MET A 1017 -36.84 12.45 10.34
C MET A 1017 -37.74 12.79 9.13
N GLY A 1018 -38.61 13.80 9.24
CA GLY A 1018 -39.38 14.34 8.11
C GLY A 1018 -38.70 15.49 7.36
N LEU A 1019 -37.56 15.99 7.86
CA LEU A 1019 -36.78 17.08 7.26
C LEU A 1019 -35.50 16.60 6.56
N GLY A 1020 -34.98 15.42 6.93
CA GLY A 1020 -33.84 14.75 6.30
C GLY A 1020 -34.27 13.66 5.32
#